data_AF-A0A2P6MHP4-F1
#
_entry.id   AF-A0A2P6MHP4-F1
#
_cell.length_a   1.000
_cell.length_b   1.000
_cell.length_c   1.000
_cell.angle_alpha   90.00
_cell.angle_beta   90.00
_cell.angle_gamma   90.00
#
_symmetry.space_group_name_H-M   'P 1'
#
loop_
_entity.id
_entity.type
_entity.pdbx_description
1 polymer ?
#
loop_
_entity_poly.entity_id
_entity_poly.type
_entity_poly.pdbx_seq_one_letter_code
_entity_poly.pdbx_strand_id
1 'polypeptide(L)'
;MGIDGKSYVTVDGPNATVTAMVEQADSATITINPDEDLDVDALLEELDITAEELEAMLTEEVDVDEDGMVSATFTLPPGTHTATVEADGASNTSEPFTIEAEADLSEDIAAAELAISELVDLDDVTLRDRASIMAARALVDAILEVDEDAEIDGLDDLEALEAAIADLFEDAAIDDAYFVTTSSFNVEFDGGITGLDEEDFEVTVDIEGEDEFTLTSDEVEVTSNEEGTVYTFVHPDLDGTEGDVTVNFNDEDTVLEYDFTEDALQAAVDAVNAADNDEDLLAALQAPVLNLQNVNPDFIGAYLEEIDGSFTNTADRIQNAIDRANAEFEETVLENIETLNTTTSVEDFVEALQALGVNFFDEDDDDVDFDDVDIDYSELLQLYFDAIQEAQPESVEEVQAVLTAVQEGVVADAVADAVEAPSNDSITRAQGFIDFFLSDEDDIDELEEVLAGLEDVAAINDAIADADDDALVAALEDAEIEGLEIGDRDAEEFGDLFEDESFATLADVQSFLDEANEEFIDDALDTLNDIIEDGEVDDDEDLEAALTALGVDTDDAFDDGDVFANLFAGTTFSSIEDVRAARDEARLVNRVNTTTNLDSAFLELEDEDYFNLGTTGRSDVTRIFDELNDEDFTSEEDIRAALTEAITAYNERLDGVNNASSIVQTRDALREAVQGFDQLEGSTQLELAENFRDVVFTEDAIDDDDIDAEFDEDLGRYVFDNLTSVRNLLADDDVSGVDDGTLDTSLSFTSLADSEVINAEEVDSVDIAGEVESGSTVAVSIYEGQTDNSGDADITFTTTSNSDEEWSETVDLSGFADGDVFIEAIATNISGETDDENVTVEIDTALNDPSVTSSSATEIVADFAEDVANVNVGTETGVDVTNVSTASNVVTFTIDGADTDTDSFEFTAEDTNGNTGSYTAEFDGTDTWTITTP
;
A
#
# COMPACT_ATOMS: atom_id res chain seq x y z
N MET A 1 5.48 63.59 46.87
CA MET A 1 4.78 63.02 45.71
C MET A 1 5.81 63.04 44.61
N GLY A 2 6.61 61.99 44.63
CA GLY A 2 7.76 61.79 43.75
C GLY A 2 8.13 60.32 43.89
N ILE A 3 8.42 59.69 42.77
CA ILE A 3 9.03 58.36 42.71
C ILE A 3 10.45 58.53 43.25
N ASP A 4 10.72 58.05 44.47
CA ASP A 4 12.05 58.14 45.11
C ASP A 4 12.72 56.76 45.08
N GLY A 5 13.12 56.33 43.89
CA GLY A 5 13.77 55.03 43.71
C GLY A 5 14.01 54.75 42.23
N LYS A 6 15.19 54.19 41.89
CA LYS A 6 15.48 53.67 40.55
C LYS A 6 14.50 52.52 40.23
N SER A 7 13.98 52.48 39.00
CA SER A 7 13.40 51.24 38.47
C SER A 7 14.52 50.23 38.23
N TYR A 8 14.26 48.97 38.54
CA TYR A 8 15.13 47.84 38.26
C TYR A 8 14.43 46.94 37.26
N VAL A 9 15.18 46.45 36.27
CA VAL A 9 14.71 45.47 35.29
C VAL A 9 15.57 44.23 35.42
N THR A 10 14.94 43.07 35.49
CA THR A 10 15.56 41.75 35.38
C THR A 10 15.03 41.07 34.12
N VAL A 11 15.93 40.58 33.28
CA VAL A 11 15.63 39.90 32.01
C VAL A 11 15.88 38.40 32.19
N ASP A 12 14.95 37.58 31.68
CA ASP A 12 15.00 36.12 31.66
C ASP A 12 14.34 35.63 30.37
N GLY A 13 15.16 35.25 29.37
CA GLY A 13 14.71 35.00 28.00
C GLY A 13 13.94 36.20 27.41
N PRO A 14 12.75 36.00 26.81
CA PRO A 14 11.92 37.10 26.29
C PRO A 14 11.23 37.90 27.39
N ASN A 15 11.35 37.51 28.67
CA ASN A 15 10.61 38.13 29.76
C ASN A 15 11.43 39.21 30.49
N ALA A 16 10.93 40.44 30.53
CA ALA A 16 11.47 41.53 31.35
C ALA A 16 10.56 41.81 32.54
N THR A 17 11.07 41.58 33.75
CA THR A 17 10.38 41.96 34.99
C THR A 17 10.85 43.34 35.44
N VAL A 18 9.92 44.29 35.47
CA VAL A 18 10.16 45.68 35.92
C VAL A 18 9.69 45.83 37.35
N THR A 19 10.54 46.33 38.23
CA THR A 19 10.23 46.58 39.64
C THR A 19 10.59 48.01 40.05
N ALA A 20 9.68 48.73 40.71
CA ALA A 20 9.91 50.11 41.16
C ALA A 20 9.22 50.45 42.49
N MET A 21 9.77 51.44 43.22
CA MET A 21 9.13 52.04 44.41
C MET A 21 8.36 53.30 44.05
N VAL A 22 7.10 53.38 44.47
CA VAL A 22 6.16 54.48 44.23
C VAL A 22 5.62 55.02 45.57
N GLU A 23 5.83 56.30 45.88
CA GLU A 23 5.32 56.90 47.11
C GLU A 23 3.93 57.53 46.95
N GLN A 24 2.94 57.00 47.71
CA GLN A 24 1.61 57.60 47.93
C GLN A 24 0.67 57.62 46.72
N ALA A 25 0.78 56.65 45.80
CA ALA A 25 -0.20 56.40 44.75
C ALA A 25 -0.97 55.10 45.04
N ASP A 26 -2.22 55.03 44.58
CA ASP A 26 -3.04 53.82 44.70
C ASP A 26 -2.76 52.84 43.53
N SER A 27 -2.32 53.33 42.37
CA SER A 27 -1.87 52.54 41.20
C SER A 27 -0.70 53.23 40.48
N ALA A 28 0.02 52.48 39.65
CA ALA A 28 1.04 52.98 38.73
C ALA A 28 0.86 52.34 37.33
N THR A 29 1.33 53.03 36.30
CA THR A 29 1.39 52.49 34.93
C THR A 29 2.84 52.20 34.59
N ILE A 30 3.14 50.99 34.11
CA ILE A 30 4.45 50.61 33.59
C ILE A 30 4.35 50.51 32.07
N THR A 31 5.17 51.27 31.36
CA THR A 31 5.24 51.28 29.89
C THR A 31 6.64 50.89 29.44
N ILE A 32 6.75 49.85 28.63
CA ILE A 32 7.97 49.47 27.92
C ILE A 32 8.05 50.29 26.64
N ASN A 33 9.20 50.94 26.43
CA ASN A 33 9.48 51.77 25.28
C ASN A 33 10.59 51.09 24.48
N PRO A 34 10.30 50.54 23.29
CA PRO A 34 11.34 50.07 22.39
C PRO A 34 12.23 51.24 21.96
N ASP A 35 13.51 50.97 21.67
CA ASP A 35 14.43 51.99 21.16
C ASP A 35 13.92 52.59 19.84
N GLU A 36 14.33 53.81 19.51
CA GLU A 36 13.95 54.50 18.26
C GLU A 36 14.43 53.76 17.00
N ASP A 37 15.35 52.81 17.16
CA ASP A 37 15.91 51.98 16.09
C ASP A 37 15.13 50.66 15.85
N LEU A 38 14.09 50.36 16.66
CA LEU A 38 13.24 49.18 16.45
C LEU A 38 12.23 49.45 15.32
N ASP A 39 12.26 48.63 14.26
CA ASP A 39 11.29 48.72 13.17
C ASP A 39 9.96 48.10 13.60
N VAL A 40 9.09 48.96 14.13
CA VAL A 40 7.77 48.55 14.64
C VAL A 40 6.93 47.90 13.53
N ASP A 41 7.07 48.31 12.27
CA ASP A 41 6.27 47.74 11.18
C ASP A 41 6.69 46.28 10.90
N ALA A 42 8.00 46.01 10.87
CA ALA A 42 8.52 44.64 10.70
C ALA A 42 8.10 43.72 11.86
N LEU A 43 8.09 44.27 13.07
CA LEU A 43 7.80 43.51 14.28
C LEU A 43 6.30 43.18 14.43
N LEU A 44 5.42 44.04 13.92
CA LEU A 44 3.98 43.76 13.84
C LEU A 44 3.68 42.67 12.80
N GLU A 45 4.46 42.61 11.72
CA GLU A 45 4.35 41.58 10.69
C GLU A 45 4.86 40.22 11.21
N GLU A 46 6.00 40.21 11.90
CA GLU A 46 6.61 39.00 12.48
C GLU A 46 5.75 38.36 13.57
N LEU A 47 5.14 39.16 14.44
CA LEU A 47 4.32 38.65 15.56
C LEU A 47 2.84 38.44 15.22
N ASP A 48 2.41 38.79 14.00
CA ASP A 48 1.00 38.79 13.56
C ASP A 48 0.05 39.48 14.57
N ILE A 49 0.46 40.63 15.11
CA ILE A 49 -0.34 41.45 16.04
C ILE A 49 -0.59 42.84 15.49
N THR A 50 -1.67 43.48 15.94
CA THR A 50 -1.95 44.87 15.59
C THR A 50 -1.17 45.84 16.48
N ALA A 51 -0.96 47.07 15.99
CA ALA A 51 -0.32 48.13 16.79
C ALA A 51 -1.06 48.43 18.13
N GLU A 52 -2.37 48.19 18.18
CA GLU A 52 -3.18 48.36 19.40
C GLU A 52 -2.93 47.22 20.40
N GLU A 53 -2.74 45.99 19.92
CA GLU A 53 -2.33 44.84 20.74
C GLU A 53 -0.90 45.01 21.26
N LEU A 54 0.03 45.47 20.43
CA LEU A 54 1.40 45.78 20.84
C LEU A 54 1.42 46.88 21.92
N GLU A 55 0.65 47.96 21.77
CA GLU A 55 0.56 49.02 22.79
C GLU A 55 -0.02 48.50 24.12
N ALA A 56 -1.00 47.59 24.04
CA ALA A 56 -1.59 46.93 25.21
C ALA A 56 -0.62 45.95 25.89
N MET A 57 0.21 45.24 25.13
CA MET A 57 1.26 44.36 25.66
C MET A 57 2.38 45.15 26.34
N LEU A 58 2.72 46.33 25.83
CA LEU A 58 3.80 47.15 26.37
C LEU A 58 3.38 48.05 27.54
N THR A 59 2.09 48.09 27.90
CA THR A 59 1.57 48.97 28.96
C THR A 59 0.69 48.21 29.95
N GLU A 60 1.11 48.14 31.21
CA GLU A 60 0.34 47.50 32.28
C GLU A 60 0.05 48.48 33.44
N GLU A 61 -1.21 48.52 33.91
CA GLU A 61 -1.58 49.23 35.14
C GLU A 61 -1.47 48.25 36.33
N VAL A 62 -0.63 48.60 37.31
CA VAL A 62 -0.28 47.75 38.44
C VAL A 62 -0.70 48.43 39.75
N ASP A 63 -1.34 47.67 40.64
CA ASP A 63 -1.66 48.13 41.99
C ASP A 63 -0.37 48.30 42.81
N VAL A 64 -0.27 49.40 43.57
CA VAL A 64 0.85 49.64 44.48
C VAL A 64 0.66 48.81 45.75
N ASP A 65 1.63 47.97 46.10
CA ASP A 65 1.53 47.15 47.31
C ASP A 65 1.65 47.97 48.61
N GLU A 66 1.45 47.31 49.76
CA GLU A 66 1.49 47.99 51.08
C GLU A 66 2.86 48.62 51.41
N ASP A 67 3.94 48.16 50.76
CA ASP A 67 5.30 48.65 50.92
C ASP A 67 5.67 49.73 49.89
N GLY A 68 4.75 50.06 48.98
CA GLY A 68 4.96 51.05 47.92
C GLY A 68 5.68 50.48 46.71
N MET A 69 5.68 49.16 46.49
CA MET A 69 6.31 48.51 45.34
C MET A 69 5.30 48.22 44.25
N VAL A 70 5.76 48.30 43.00
CA VAL A 70 5.05 47.81 41.81
C VAL A 70 5.97 46.85 41.06
N SER A 71 5.40 45.78 40.52
CA SER A 71 6.11 44.78 39.72
C SER A 71 5.21 44.26 38.61
N ALA A 72 5.72 44.23 37.39
CA ALA A 72 5.08 43.62 36.23
C ALA A 72 6.12 42.87 35.40
N THR A 73 5.69 41.81 34.71
CA THR A 73 6.53 41.01 33.82
C THR A 73 5.97 41.13 32.42
N PHE A 74 6.81 41.56 31.48
CA PHE A 74 6.47 41.75 30.08
C PHE A 74 7.21 40.71 29.25
N THR A 75 6.52 40.04 28.33
CA THR A 75 7.15 39.29 27.26
C THR A 75 7.40 40.26 26.11
N LEU A 76 8.67 40.45 25.75
CA LEU A 76 9.13 41.50 24.86
C LEU A 76 9.83 40.89 23.64
N PRO A 77 9.68 41.51 22.47
CA PRO A 77 10.44 41.11 21.30
C PRO A 77 11.93 41.44 21.46
N PRO A 78 12.82 40.78 20.68
CA PRO A 78 14.24 41.09 20.69
C PRO A 78 14.52 42.56 20.41
N GLY A 79 15.59 43.07 21.02
CA GLY A 79 16.04 44.45 20.87
C GLY A 79 16.27 45.18 22.19
N THR A 80 16.65 46.45 22.08
CA THR A 80 16.92 47.29 23.25
C THR A 80 15.66 48.06 23.65
N HIS A 81 15.35 48.03 24.94
CA HIS A 81 14.13 48.58 25.53
C HIS A 81 14.44 49.45 26.74
N THR A 82 13.51 50.34 27.10
CA THR A 82 13.51 51.05 28.39
C THR A 82 12.15 50.96 29.05
N ALA A 83 12.11 50.79 30.37
CA ALA A 83 10.85 50.72 31.13
C ALA A 83 10.58 52.05 31.84
N THR A 84 9.41 52.66 31.61
CA THR A 84 8.97 53.87 32.29
C THR A 84 7.83 53.54 33.26
N VAL A 85 7.98 53.93 34.53
CA VAL A 85 6.93 53.79 35.55
C VAL A 85 6.36 55.17 35.86
N GLU A 86 5.05 55.35 35.70
CA GLU A 86 4.32 56.58 35.96
C GLU A 86 3.30 56.41 37.09
N ALA A 87 3.30 57.33 38.05
CA ALA A 87 2.33 57.35 39.15
C ALA A 87 2.13 58.77 39.70
N ASP A 88 0.87 59.18 39.86
CA ASP A 88 0.48 60.49 40.42
C ASP A 88 1.19 61.71 39.79
N GLY A 89 1.51 61.62 38.49
CA GLY A 89 2.18 62.67 37.72
C GLY A 89 3.69 62.77 37.94
N ALA A 90 4.30 61.77 38.58
CA ALA A 90 5.74 61.53 38.56
C ALA A 90 6.05 60.34 37.62
N SER A 91 7.19 60.38 36.94
CA SER A 91 7.67 59.27 36.10
C SER A 91 9.13 58.96 36.37
N ASN A 92 9.53 57.70 36.18
CA ASN A 92 10.92 57.26 36.21
C ASN A 92 11.19 56.21 35.12
N THR A 93 12.29 56.36 34.38
CA THR A 93 12.68 55.49 33.28
C THR A 93 13.93 54.70 33.67
N SER A 94 13.95 53.40 33.36
CA SER A 94 15.09 52.52 33.61
C SER A 94 16.30 52.88 32.74
N GLU A 95 17.47 52.31 33.07
CA GLU A 95 18.53 52.21 32.07
C GLU A 95 18.08 51.25 30.95
N PRO A 96 18.59 51.40 29.71
CA PRO A 96 18.29 50.46 28.63
C PRO A 96 18.67 49.03 28.99
N PHE A 97 17.87 48.08 28.56
CA PHE A 97 18.12 46.63 28.67
C PHE A 97 17.82 45.97 27.33
N THR A 98 18.44 44.84 27.05
CA THR A 98 18.33 44.16 25.75
C THR A 98 17.71 42.79 25.95
N ILE A 99 16.75 42.46 25.11
CA ILE A 99 16.26 41.09 24.89
C ILE A 99 17.02 40.57 23.68
N GLU A 100 17.77 39.49 23.83
CA GLU A 100 18.45 38.83 22.71
C GLU A 100 17.42 38.01 21.94
N ALA A 101 17.56 37.94 20.60
CA ALA A 101 16.71 37.07 19.80
C ALA A 101 17.10 35.63 20.13
N GLU A 102 16.11 34.74 20.31
CA GLU A 102 16.38 33.32 20.20
C GLU A 102 16.91 33.08 18.78
N ALA A 103 18.00 32.31 18.66
CA ALA A 103 18.50 31.93 17.36
C ALA A 103 17.39 31.10 16.71
N ASP A 104 16.89 31.53 15.55
CA ASP A 104 15.99 30.69 14.76
C ASP A 104 16.83 29.57 14.16
N LEU A 105 16.85 28.43 14.86
CA LEU A 105 17.58 27.23 14.45
C LEU A 105 16.72 26.34 13.54
N SER A 106 15.50 26.74 13.17
CA SER A 106 14.57 25.86 12.43
C SER A 106 15.11 25.42 11.07
N GLU A 107 15.82 26.31 10.36
CA GLU A 107 16.46 26.00 9.07
C GLU A 107 17.69 25.10 9.25
N ASP A 108 18.49 25.34 10.30
CA ASP A 108 19.66 24.52 10.62
C ASP A 108 19.25 23.11 11.08
N ILE A 109 18.20 23.00 11.92
CA ILE A 109 17.62 21.73 12.37
C ILE A 109 17.09 20.95 11.17
N ALA A 110 16.28 21.58 10.30
CA ALA A 110 15.77 20.91 9.11
C ALA A 110 16.89 20.43 8.17
N ALA A 111 17.99 21.19 8.04
CA ALA A 111 19.15 20.78 7.26
C ALA A 111 19.88 19.57 7.89
N ALA A 112 20.00 19.53 9.22
CA ALA A 112 20.57 18.38 9.92
C ALA A 112 19.68 17.13 9.81
N GLU A 113 18.36 17.28 9.98
CA GLU A 113 17.39 16.18 9.86
C GLU A 113 17.34 15.60 8.45
N LEU A 114 17.37 16.45 7.42
CA LEU A 114 17.46 16.01 6.02
C LEU A 114 18.74 15.21 5.77
N ALA A 115 19.89 15.74 6.22
CA ALA A 115 21.18 15.05 6.06
C ALA A 115 21.23 13.71 6.81
N ILE A 116 20.51 13.57 7.93
CA ILE A 116 20.38 12.29 8.64
C ILE A 116 19.45 11.34 7.87
N SER A 117 18.29 11.82 7.40
CA SER A 117 17.32 11.00 6.66
C SER A 117 17.95 10.37 5.41
N GLU A 118 18.66 11.18 4.61
CA GLU A 118 19.37 10.72 3.41
C GLU A 118 20.39 9.61 3.71
N LEU A 119 20.95 9.57 4.94
CA LEU A 119 21.88 8.53 5.37
C LEU A 119 21.19 7.27 5.90
N VAL A 120 19.96 7.39 6.43
CA VAL A 120 19.18 6.27 6.96
C VAL A 120 18.54 5.47 5.83
N ASP A 121 18.26 6.13 4.70
CA ASP A 121 17.72 5.50 3.49
C ASP A 121 18.77 4.66 2.72
N LEU A 122 20.02 4.59 3.20
CA LEU A 122 21.06 3.73 2.63
C LEU A 122 20.85 2.27 3.07
N ASP A 123 20.69 1.37 2.11
CA ASP A 123 20.50 -0.07 2.36
C ASP A 123 21.68 -0.71 3.12
N ASP A 124 22.91 -0.26 2.83
CA ASP A 124 24.13 -0.70 3.51
C ASP A 124 25.10 0.47 3.75
N VAL A 125 25.52 0.63 5.00
CA VAL A 125 26.55 1.63 5.38
C VAL A 125 27.93 1.11 4.99
N THR A 126 28.69 1.91 4.25
CA THR A 126 30.06 1.61 3.82
C THR A 126 31.06 2.66 4.31
N LEU A 127 32.35 2.41 4.10
CA LEU A 127 33.40 3.39 4.40
C LEU A 127 33.37 4.64 3.49
N ARG A 128 32.59 4.61 2.41
CA ARG A 128 32.37 5.78 1.55
C ARG A 128 31.41 6.79 2.17
N ASP A 129 30.60 6.37 3.14
CA ASP A 129 29.59 7.23 3.77
C ASP A 129 30.15 8.03 4.95
N ARG A 130 31.42 7.78 5.33
CA ARG A 130 32.08 8.42 6.47
C ARG A 130 32.09 9.94 6.39
N ALA A 131 32.40 10.49 5.21
CA ALA A 131 32.42 11.94 5.03
C ALA A 131 31.04 12.56 5.27
N SER A 132 29.98 11.95 4.75
CA SER A 132 28.60 12.40 4.90
C SER A 132 28.11 12.29 6.35
N ILE A 133 28.40 11.18 7.03
CA ILE A 133 28.10 10.98 8.46
C ILE A 133 28.81 12.03 9.33
N MET A 134 30.09 12.30 9.07
CA MET A 134 30.84 13.35 9.79
C MET A 134 30.29 14.76 9.52
N ALA A 135 29.81 15.02 8.30
CA ALA A 135 29.18 16.29 7.95
C ALA A 135 27.84 16.48 8.68
N ALA A 136 27.00 15.43 8.74
CA ALA A 136 25.76 15.44 9.51
C ALA A 136 26.03 15.67 11.00
N ARG A 137 27.02 14.99 11.59
CA ARG A 137 27.42 15.21 12.98
C ARG A 137 27.92 16.64 13.23
N ALA A 138 28.67 17.23 12.30
CA ALA A 138 29.13 18.61 12.43
C ALA A 138 27.98 19.63 12.44
N LEU A 139 26.90 19.39 11.68
CA LEU A 139 25.68 20.21 11.72
C LEU A 139 25.00 20.09 13.09
N VAL A 140 24.83 18.86 13.58
CA VAL A 140 24.26 18.59 14.91
C VAL A 140 25.05 19.28 16.02
N ASP A 141 26.38 19.16 16.02
CA ASP A 141 27.24 19.78 17.01
C ASP A 141 27.15 21.32 16.98
N ALA A 142 27.01 21.92 15.81
CA ALA A 142 26.83 23.37 15.66
C ALA A 142 25.48 23.85 16.25
N ILE A 143 24.41 23.08 16.06
CA ILE A 143 23.08 23.36 16.63
C ILE A 143 23.14 23.25 18.15
N LEU A 144 23.72 22.16 18.67
CA LEU A 144 23.82 21.90 20.12
C LEU A 144 24.77 22.87 20.85
N GLU A 145 25.72 23.51 20.15
CA GLU A 145 26.52 24.60 20.73
C GLU A 145 25.68 25.86 20.99
N VAL A 146 24.63 26.09 20.19
CA VAL A 146 23.71 27.24 20.32
C VAL A 146 22.58 26.93 21.30
N ASP A 147 21.96 25.76 21.19
CA ASP A 147 20.90 25.28 22.07
C ASP A 147 21.13 23.81 22.47
N GLU A 148 21.58 23.60 23.71
CA GLU A 148 21.89 22.26 24.24
C GLU A 148 20.64 21.37 24.39
N ASP A 149 19.44 21.96 24.36
CA ASP A 149 18.16 21.29 24.50
C ASP A 149 17.40 21.17 23.16
N ALA A 150 18.04 21.45 22.01
CA ALA A 150 17.42 21.31 20.69
C ALA A 150 16.99 19.86 20.41
N GLU A 151 15.75 19.70 19.95
CA GLU A 151 15.21 18.41 19.48
C GLU A 151 15.53 18.29 17.98
N ILE A 152 16.31 17.27 17.60
CA ILE A 152 16.71 16.95 16.22
C ILE A 152 16.26 15.51 15.96
N ASP A 153 15.37 15.30 15.02
CA ASP A 153 14.89 13.96 14.66
C ASP A 153 16.01 13.13 13.99
N GLY A 154 16.01 11.81 14.23
CA GLY A 154 17.01 10.88 13.68
C GLY A 154 18.37 10.82 14.41
N LEU A 155 18.55 11.53 15.53
CA LEU A 155 19.82 11.55 16.26
C LEU A 155 20.29 10.15 16.73
N ASP A 156 19.36 9.29 17.16
CA ASP A 156 19.65 7.91 17.56
C ASP A 156 20.15 7.08 16.35
N ASP A 157 19.62 7.35 15.16
CA ASP A 157 20.02 6.69 13.92
C ASP A 157 21.42 7.16 13.48
N LEU A 158 21.71 8.46 13.57
CA LEU A 158 23.06 9.00 13.34
C LEU A 158 24.09 8.37 14.28
N GLU A 159 23.77 8.19 15.58
CA GLU A 159 24.66 7.49 16.52
C GLU A 159 24.89 6.02 16.14
N ALA A 160 23.88 5.35 15.59
CA ALA A 160 24.01 3.97 15.10
C ALA A 160 24.89 3.90 13.85
N LEU A 161 24.71 4.82 12.90
CA LEU A 161 25.52 4.96 11.68
C LEU A 161 27.00 5.23 12.02
N GLU A 162 27.27 6.12 12.98
CA GLU A 162 28.63 6.38 13.46
C GLU A 162 29.28 5.15 14.09
N ALA A 163 28.50 4.35 14.83
CA ALA A 163 29.00 3.10 15.41
C ALA A 163 29.31 2.06 14.33
N ALA A 164 28.44 1.92 13.32
CA ALA A 164 28.66 1.03 12.18
C ALA A 164 29.93 1.43 11.39
N ILE A 165 30.10 2.72 11.09
CA ILE A 165 31.31 3.21 10.43
C ILE A 165 32.55 3.02 11.29
N ALA A 166 32.48 3.24 12.60
CA ALA A 166 33.62 3.00 13.47
C ALA A 166 34.07 1.53 13.45
N ASP A 167 33.13 0.58 13.40
CA ASP A 167 33.43 -0.84 13.30
C ASP A 167 34.06 -1.18 11.93
N LEU A 168 33.51 -0.67 10.82
CA LEU A 168 34.09 -0.84 9.50
C LEU A 168 35.49 -0.22 9.40
N PHE A 169 35.68 0.92 10.06
CA PHE A 169 36.96 1.64 10.06
C PHE A 169 38.03 0.87 10.82
N GLU A 170 37.70 0.12 11.88
CA GLU A 170 38.67 -0.71 12.61
C GLU A 170 39.23 -1.84 11.72
N ASP A 171 38.42 -2.35 10.79
CA ASP A 171 38.81 -3.42 9.87
C ASP A 171 39.46 -2.91 8.56
N ALA A 172 39.48 -1.59 8.35
CA ALA A 172 40.10 -0.98 7.17
C ALA A 172 41.63 -1.15 7.18
N ALA A 173 42.17 -1.61 6.05
CA ALA A 173 43.59 -1.82 5.85
C ALA A 173 44.07 -1.23 4.51
N ILE A 174 45.34 -0.82 4.47
CA ILE A 174 46.01 -0.41 3.23
C ILE A 174 46.17 -1.65 2.33
N ASP A 175 45.66 -1.59 1.11
CA ASP A 175 45.82 -2.66 0.11
C ASP A 175 47.18 -2.58 -0.59
N ASP A 176 47.53 -1.39 -1.10
CA ASP A 176 48.84 -1.14 -1.72
C ASP A 176 49.37 0.26 -1.42
N ALA A 177 50.68 0.46 -1.58
CA ALA A 177 51.30 1.76 -1.51
C ALA A 177 52.52 1.85 -2.44
N TYR A 178 52.58 2.89 -3.27
CA TYR A 178 53.64 3.06 -4.27
C TYR A 178 54.01 4.52 -4.52
N PHE A 179 55.28 4.77 -4.84
CA PHE A 179 55.75 6.10 -5.21
C PHE A 179 55.21 6.53 -6.59
N VAL A 180 54.81 7.78 -6.70
CA VAL A 180 54.41 8.42 -7.97
C VAL A 180 55.56 9.30 -8.47
N THR A 181 56.17 10.08 -7.58
CA THR A 181 57.33 10.94 -7.87
C THR A 181 58.38 10.84 -6.75
N THR A 182 59.49 11.56 -6.86
CA THR A 182 60.47 11.67 -5.75
C THR A 182 59.95 12.50 -4.57
N SER A 183 58.79 13.14 -4.71
CA SER A 183 58.14 13.98 -3.70
C SER A 183 56.70 13.56 -3.42
N SER A 184 56.24 12.42 -3.94
CA SER A 184 54.89 11.92 -3.66
C SER A 184 54.74 10.42 -3.83
N PHE A 185 53.82 9.83 -3.06
CA PHE A 185 53.39 8.44 -3.16
C PHE A 185 51.88 8.32 -2.96
N ASN A 186 51.31 7.22 -3.44
CA ASN A 186 49.92 6.87 -3.26
C ASN A 186 49.78 5.73 -2.24
N VAL A 187 48.66 5.75 -1.53
CA VAL A 187 48.18 4.67 -0.66
C VAL A 187 46.78 4.30 -1.16
N GLU A 188 46.56 3.01 -1.41
CA GLU A 188 45.29 2.49 -1.89
C GLU A 188 44.59 1.68 -0.79
N PHE A 189 43.27 1.79 -0.71
CA PHE A 189 42.43 1.09 0.25
C PHE A 189 41.46 0.16 -0.47
N ASP A 190 41.28 -1.05 0.06
CA ASP A 190 40.27 -1.98 -0.44
C ASP A 190 38.86 -1.43 -0.08
N GLY A 191 37.98 -1.33 -1.08
CA GLY A 191 36.59 -0.86 -0.90
C GLY A 191 36.36 0.66 -0.89
N GLY A 192 37.41 1.50 -0.92
CA GLY A 192 37.28 2.96 -0.91
C GLY A 192 36.85 3.52 0.45
N ILE A 193 37.64 4.45 0.99
CA ILE A 193 37.36 5.11 2.28
C ILE A 193 37.36 6.60 2.00
N THR A 194 36.26 7.31 2.25
CA THR A 194 36.21 8.76 2.04
C THR A 194 36.44 9.52 3.36
N GLY A 195 36.82 10.78 3.24
CA GLY A 195 36.95 11.70 4.37
C GLY A 195 38.15 11.45 5.29
N LEU A 196 39.12 10.60 4.91
CA LEU A 196 40.38 10.55 5.67
C LEU A 196 41.15 11.86 5.45
N ASP A 197 41.85 12.30 6.49
CA ASP A 197 42.73 13.45 6.41
C ASP A 197 44.15 13.14 6.91
N GLU A 198 45.02 14.14 6.90
CA GLU A 198 46.42 14.02 7.33
C GLU A 198 46.61 13.63 8.80
N GLU A 199 45.59 13.77 9.67
CA GLU A 199 45.63 13.35 11.07
C GLU A 199 45.39 11.84 11.24
N ASP A 200 44.75 11.20 10.25
CA ASP A 200 44.49 9.76 10.23
C ASP A 200 45.73 8.91 9.92
N PHE A 201 46.83 9.55 9.49
CA PHE A 201 48.07 8.88 9.09
C PHE A 201 49.29 9.35 9.90
N GLU A 202 50.16 8.42 10.30
CA GLU A 202 51.52 8.75 10.76
C GLU A 202 52.55 8.32 9.70
N VAL A 203 53.22 9.30 9.07
CA VAL A 203 54.23 9.04 8.02
C VAL A 203 55.65 9.28 8.55
N THR A 204 56.49 8.26 8.47
CA THR A 204 57.92 8.34 8.84
C THR A 204 58.84 8.06 7.66
N VAL A 205 59.95 8.81 7.56
CA VAL A 205 60.95 8.63 6.49
C VAL A 205 62.29 8.23 7.11
N ASP A 206 62.84 7.10 6.68
CA ASP A 206 64.19 6.64 7.01
C ASP A 206 65.10 6.70 5.79
N ILE A 207 66.08 7.61 5.81
CA ILE A 207 67.05 7.78 4.71
C ILE A 207 68.33 7.01 5.06
N GLU A 208 68.80 6.13 4.17
CA GLU A 208 69.96 5.27 4.45
C GLU A 208 71.21 6.09 4.81
N GLY A 209 71.64 5.98 6.07
CA GLY A 209 72.84 6.64 6.59
C GLY A 209 72.59 8.00 7.26
N GLU A 210 71.34 8.45 7.35
CA GLU A 210 70.90 9.56 8.20
C GLU A 210 70.14 9.04 9.45
N ASP A 211 69.67 9.94 10.32
CA ASP A 211 68.82 9.56 11.46
C ASP A 211 67.35 9.65 10.98
N GLU A 212 66.54 8.61 11.24
CA GLU A 212 65.09 8.55 11.00
C GLU A 212 64.36 9.81 11.52
N PHE A 213 63.41 10.32 10.75
CA PHE A 213 62.55 11.43 11.17
C PHE A 213 61.09 11.21 10.76
N THR A 214 60.19 11.52 11.69
CA THR A 214 58.73 11.56 11.46
C THR A 214 58.39 12.88 10.78
N LEU A 215 57.62 12.81 9.70
CA LEU A 215 57.04 13.99 9.09
C LEU A 215 55.86 14.44 9.95
N THR A 216 55.76 15.74 10.25
CA THR A 216 54.55 16.27 10.89
C THR A 216 53.47 16.52 9.84
N SER A 217 52.20 16.60 10.24
CA SER A 217 51.09 16.97 9.33
C SER A 217 51.36 18.27 8.56
N ASP A 218 52.01 19.26 9.19
CA ASP A 218 52.46 20.50 8.51
C ASP A 218 53.47 20.28 7.35
N GLU A 219 54.03 19.08 7.19
CA GLU A 219 55.05 18.70 6.20
C GLU A 219 54.56 17.71 5.14
N VAL A 220 53.35 17.18 5.29
CA VAL A 220 52.73 16.20 4.38
C VAL A 220 51.34 16.68 4.00
N GLU A 221 51.12 16.92 2.71
CA GLU A 221 49.79 17.22 2.19
C GLU A 221 49.18 15.91 1.69
N VAL A 222 47.96 15.60 2.13
CA VAL A 222 47.23 14.40 1.72
C VAL A 222 46.01 14.83 0.91
N THR A 223 45.83 14.24 -0.27
CA THR A 223 44.65 14.45 -1.12
C THR A 223 44.12 13.10 -1.58
N SER A 224 42.81 12.87 -1.53
CA SER A 224 42.18 11.67 -2.09
C SER A 224 41.69 11.91 -3.53
N ASN A 225 41.44 10.84 -4.26
CA ASN A 225 40.50 10.88 -5.39
C ASN A 225 39.04 10.96 -4.90
N GLU A 226 38.10 11.19 -5.82
CA GLU A 226 36.67 11.33 -5.50
C GLU A 226 36.10 10.06 -4.83
N GLU A 227 36.53 8.89 -5.29
CA GLU A 227 36.08 7.60 -4.75
C GLU A 227 36.69 7.22 -3.39
N GLY A 228 37.68 7.97 -2.88
CA GLY A 228 38.40 7.63 -1.65
C GLY A 228 39.21 6.34 -1.72
N THR A 229 39.47 5.82 -2.93
CA THR A 229 40.24 4.59 -3.14
C THR A 229 41.74 4.84 -3.13
N VAL A 230 42.18 6.05 -3.46
CA VAL A 230 43.60 6.42 -3.58
C VAL A 230 43.87 7.73 -2.85
N TYR A 231 44.84 7.70 -1.93
CA TYR A 231 45.33 8.86 -1.20
C TYR A 231 46.75 9.21 -1.64
N THR A 232 46.93 10.41 -2.19
CA THR A 232 48.23 10.94 -2.61
C THR A 232 48.85 11.77 -1.50
N PHE A 233 50.04 11.39 -1.08
CA PHE A 233 50.85 12.07 -0.08
C PHE A 233 51.94 12.87 -0.77
N VAL A 234 52.03 14.17 -0.49
CA VAL A 234 53.11 15.04 -0.98
C VAL A 234 54.08 15.32 0.17
N HIS A 235 55.36 15.03 -0.03
CA HIS A 235 56.40 15.16 0.99
C HIS A 235 57.63 15.91 0.45
N PRO A 236 58.59 16.30 1.30
CA PRO A 236 59.85 16.89 0.84
C PRO A 236 60.58 15.98 -0.16
N ASP A 237 61.08 16.55 -1.25
CA ASP A 237 61.74 15.82 -2.34
C ASP A 237 62.92 14.97 -1.84
N LEU A 238 62.86 13.67 -2.14
CA LEU A 238 63.84 12.64 -1.77
C LEU A 238 64.87 12.37 -2.87
N ASP A 239 64.93 13.20 -3.93
CA ASP A 239 65.90 13.08 -5.02
C ASP A 239 67.35 12.90 -4.52
N GLY A 240 68.03 11.91 -5.08
CA GLY A 240 69.41 11.57 -4.77
C GLY A 240 69.63 10.72 -3.51
N THR A 241 68.57 10.23 -2.87
CA THR A 241 68.64 9.40 -1.65
C THR A 241 68.10 7.98 -1.87
N GLU A 242 68.39 7.05 -0.94
CA GLU A 242 67.80 5.70 -0.85
C GLU A 242 67.33 5.49 0.59
N GLY A 243 66.25 4.74 0.81
CA GLY A 243 65.63 4.60 2.13
C GLY A 243 64.25 3.96 2.09
N ASP A 244 63.50 4.10 3.18
CA ASP A 244 62.15 3.59 3.33
C ASP A 244 61.20 4.70 3.81
N VAL A 245 59.96 4.71 3.32
CA VAL A 245 58.84 5.50 3.88
C VAL A 245 57.88 4.53 4.54
N THR A 246 57.52 4.77 5.81
CA THR A 246 56.52 3.98 6.52
C THR A 246 55.29 4.82 6.75
N VAL A 247 54.13 4.28 6.36
CA VAL A 247 52.80 4.84 6.62
C VAL A 247 52.15 3.97 7.69
N ASN A 248 51.79 4.57 8.81
CA ASN A 248 51.00 3.93 9.84
C ASN A 248 49.54 4.37 9.72
N PHE A 249 48.64 3.39 9.61
CA PHE A 249 47.19 3.55 9.57
C PHE A 249 46.56 2.45 10.43
N ASN A 250 45.66 2.80 11.35
CA ASN A 250 45.00 1.86 12.27
C ASN A 250 45.96 0.88 13.00
N ASP A 251 47.08 1.39 13.53
CA ASP A 251 48.13 0.59 14.18
C ASP A 251 48.86 -0.43 13.26
N GLU A 252 48.63 -0.40 11.94
CA GLU A 252 49.35 -1.19 10.93
C GLU A 252 50.39 -0.34 10.18
N ASP A 253 51.60 -0.91 9.99
CA ASP A 253 52.71 -0.26 9.29
C ASP A 253 52.84 -0.79 7.84
N THR A 254 52.69 0.09 6.86
CA THR A 254 53.01 -0.19 5.44
C THR A 254 54.34 0.48 5.07
N VAL A 255 55.31 -0.31 4.60
CA VAL A 255 56.68 0.16 4.31
C VAL A 255 56.94 0.17 2.79
N LEU A 256 57.27 1.35 2.26
CA LEU A 256 57.66 1.58 0.88
C LEU A 256 59.18 1.78 0.79
N GLU A 257 59.91 0.80 0.22
CA GLU A 257 61.34 0.95 -0.07
C GLU A 257 61.55 1.82 -1.33
N TYR A 258 62.54 2.71 -1.32
CA TYR A 258 62.88 3.56 -2.47
C TYR A 258 64.39 3.69 -2.73
N ASP A 259 64.75 3.85 -4.00
CA ASP A 259 66.10 4.19 -4.46
C ASP A 259 66.01 5.28 -5.53
N PHE A 260 66.24 6.52 -5.11
CA PHE A 260 66.29 7.70 -5.98
C PHE A 260 67.72 8.19 -6.19
N THR A 261 68.71 7.31 -6.05
CA THR A 261 70.12 7.68 -6.24
C THR A 261 70.42 8.03 -7.70
N GLU A 262 71.56 8.72 -7.93
CA GLU A 262 71.99 9.09 -9.28
C GLU A 262 72.25 7.85 -10.19
N ASP A 263 72.60 6.69 -9.60
CA ASP A 263 72.75 5.43 -10.33
C ASP A 263 71.37 4.86 -10.74
N ALA A 264 70.34 4.94 -9.88
CA ALA A 264 68.96 4.56 -10.20
C ALA A 264 68.34 5.48 -11.25
N LEU A 265 68.53 6.79 -11.12
CA LEU A 265 68.10 7.78 -12.13
C LEU A 265 68.70 7.47 -13.50
N GLN A 266 70.00 7.16 -13.56
CA GLN A 266 70.65 6.81 -14.82
C GLN A 266 70.11 5.49 -15.40
N ALA A 267 69.78 4.51 -14.55
CA ALA A 267 69.17 3.26 -14.98
C ALA A 267 67.76 3.47 -15.57
N ALA A 268 66.94 4.33 -14.96
CA ALA A 268 65.62 4.70 -15.47
C ALA A 268 65.71 5.42 -16.82
N VAL A 269 66.64 6.37 -16.97
CA VAL A 269 66.93 7.03 -18.26
C VAL A 269 67.39 6.01 -19.32
N ASP A 270 68.22 5.03 -18.95
CA ASP A 270 68.64 3.97 -19.86
C ASP A 270 67.46 3.06 -20.27
N ALA A 271 66.49 2.83 -19.38
CA ALA A 271 65.26 2.08 -19.67
C ALA A 271 64.36 2.82 -20.67
N VAL A 272 64.09 4.11 -20.47
CA VAL A 272 63.33 4.95 -21.43
C VAL A 272 63.98 4.90 -22.83
N ASN A 273 65.31 4.95 -22.90
CA ASN A 273 66.03 4.84 -24.17
C ASN A 273 66.04 3.45 -24.81
N ALA A 274 65.76 2.41 -24.03
CA ALA A 274 65.77 1.03 -24.46
C ALA A 274 64.38 0.50 -24.84
N ALA A 275 63.31 1.17 -24.40
CA ALA A 275 61.94 0.87 -24.77
C ALA A 275 61.77 0.91 -26.29
N ASP A 276 61.14 -0.12 -26.85
CA ASP A 276 60.95 -0.29 -28.31
C ASP A 276 59.48 -0.44 -28.71
N ASN A 277 58.57 -0.30 -27.74
CA ASN A 277 57.13 -0.34 -27.87
C ASN A 277 56.49 0.56 -26.80
N ASP A 278 55.19 0.81 -26.93
CA ASP A 278 54.47 1.78 -26.11
C ASP A 278 54.36 1.32 -24.64
N GLU A 279 54.06 0.04 -24.40
CA GLU A 279 53.95 -0.54 -23.05
C GLU A 279 55.27 -0.41 -22.26
N ASP A 280 56.41 -0.78 -22.86
CA ASP A 280 57.72 -0.65 -22.23
C ASP A 280 58.11 0.82 -22.00
N LEU A 281 57.70 1.74 -22.88
CA LEU A 281 57.99 3.17 -22.74
C LEU A 281 57.16 3.78 -21.60
N LEU A 282 55.87 3.47 -21.52
CA LEU A 282 54.99 3.96 -20.46
C LEU A 282 55.52 3.53 -19.09
N ALA A 283 55.81 2.24 -18.91
CA ALA A 283 56.37 1.71 -17.68
C ALA A 283 57.71 2.38 -17.31
N ALA A 284 58.54 2.71 -18.31
CA ALA A 284 59.80 3.40 -18.08
C ALA A 284 59.63 4.88 -17.73
N LEU A 285 58.66 5.58 -18.33
CA LEU A 285 58.36 7.00 -18.06
C LEU A 285 57.68 7.20 -16.69
N GLN A 286 56.93 6.21 -16.21
CA GLN A 286 56.30 6.21 -14.89
C GLN A 286 57.27 5.88 -13.74
N ALA A 287 58.57 5.64 -14.03
CA ALA A 287 59.56 5.38 -12.98
C ALA A 287 59.68 6.60 -12.04
N PRO A 288 59.38 6.47 -10.73
CA PRO A 288 59.26 7.63 -9.83
C PRO A 288 60.53 8.48 -9.73
N VAL A 289 61.70 7.83 -9.84
CA VAL A 289 63.02 8.48 -9.83
C VAL A 289 63.21 9.50 -10.97
N LEU A 290 62.47 9.39 -12.07
CA LEU A 290 62.55 10.37 -13.16
C LEU A 290 61.85 11.69 -12.81
N ASN A 291 60.92 11.67 -11.84
CA ASN A 291 60.10 12.80 -11.43
C ASN A 291 59.51 13.57 -12.63
N LEU A 292 58.97 12.82 -13.59
CA LEU A 292 58.34 13.40 -14.78
C LEU A 292 56.93 13.88 -14.44
N GLN A 293 56.50 14.92 -15.15
CA GLN A 293 55.22 15.58 -14.97
C GLN A 293 54.44 15.49 -16.29
N ASN A 294 53.11 15.45 -16.23
CA ASN A 294 52.21 15.45 -17.39
C ASN A 294 52.47 14.31 -18.40
N VAL A 295 52.82 13.11 -17.93
CA VAL A 295 52.89 11.93 -18.81
C VAL A 295 51.47 11.48 -19.12
N ASN A 296 51.02 11.68 -20.34
CA ASN A 296 49.72 11.20 -20.82
C ASN A 296 49.92 9.84 -21.54
N PRO A 297 49.29 8.75 -21.07
CA PRO A 297 49.42 7.42 -21.66
C PRO A 297 48.94 7.34 -23.12
N ASP A 298 48.02 8.19 -23.55
CA ASP A 298 47.51 8.23 -24.94
C ASP A 298 48.54 8.79 -25.92
N PHE A 299 49.54 9.54 -25.41
CA PHE A 299 50.59 10.15 -26.23
C PHE A 299 51.88 9.37 -26.25
N ILE A 300 51.90 8.14 -25.76
CA ILE A 300 53.11 7.34 -25.68
C ILE A 300 53.76 7.13 -27.06
N GLY A 301 52.96 6.93 -28.11
CA GLY A 301 53.46 6.87 -29.48
C GLY A 301 54.14 8.17 -29.93
N ALA A 302 53.60 9.33 -29.56
CA ALA A 302 54.19 10.64 -29.85
C ALA A 302 55.46 10.90 -29.02
N TYR A 303 55.47 10.49 -27.75
CA TYR A 303 56.65 10.52 -26.89
C TYR A 303 57.75 9.65 -27.49
N LEU A 304 57.44 8.44 -27.97
CA LEU A 304 58.40 7.54 -28.61
C LEU A 304 59.03 8.17 -29.86
N GLU A 305 58.25 8.91 -30.66
CA GLU A 305 58.78 9.62 -31.84
C GLU A 305 59.69 10.81 -31.48
N GLU A 306 59.37 11.57 -30.43
CA GLU A 306 60.18 12.70 -29.95
C GLU A 306 61.42 12.26 -29.16
N ILE A 307 61.33 11.15 -28.42
CA ILE A 307 62.40 10.50 -27.65
C ILE A 307 63.24 9.63 -28.61
N ASP A 308 63.90 10.23 -29.60
CA ASP A 308 64.95 9.52 -30.35
C ASP A 308 66.19 9.34 -29.47
N GLY A 309 66.83 8.16 -29.52
CA GLY A 309 68.01 7.79 -28.71
C GLY A 309 69.26 8.67 -28.93
N SER A 310 69.18 9.72 -29.76
CA SER A 310 70.18 10.78 -29.89
C SER A 310 69.90 12.03 -29.02
N PHE A 311 68.71 12.11 -28.40
CA PHE A 311 68.18 13.32 -27.76
C PHE A 311 67.83 13.22 -26.27
N THR A 312 67.84 12.05 -25.65
CA THR A 312 67.42 11.87 -24.24
C THR A 312 68.48 11.15 -23.43
N ASN A 313 69.24 11.89 -22.62
CA ASN A 313 70.28 11.32 -21.76
C ASN A 313 70.23 11.84 -20.31
N THR A 314 69.14 12.53 -19.96
CA THR A 314 68.85 13.12 -18.65
C THR A 314 67.32 13.24 -18.52
N ALA A 315 66.77 13.12 -17.31
CA ALA A 315 65.33 13.30 -17.05
C ALA A 315 64.80 14.64 -17.58
N ASP A 316 65.53 15.76 -17.36
CA ASP A 316 65.17 17.08 -17.93
C ASP A 316 64.88 17.06 -19.43
N ARG A 317 65.62 16.27 -20.22
CA ARG A 317 65.45 16.23 -21.68
C ARG A 317 64.27 15.36 -22.08
N ILE A 318 63.93 14.37 -21.27
CA ILE A 318 62.72 13.55 -21.41
C ILE A 318 61.50 14.42 -21.09
N GLN A 319 61.52 15.18 -19.98
CA GLN A 319 60.46 16.12 -19.63
C GLN A 319 60.21 17.14 -20.75
N ASN A 320 61.27 17.78 -21.29
CA ASN A 320 61.13 18.71 -22.41
C ASN A 320 60.64 18.06 -23.72
N ALA A 321 60.70 16.73 -23.85
CA ALA A 321 60.11 16.02 -24.99
C ALA A 321 58.62 15.81 -24.75
N ILE A 322 58.23 15.36 -23.55
CA ILE A 322 56.84 15.25 -23.10
C ILE A 322 56.12 16.60 -23.23
N ASP A 323 56.67 17.67 -22.67
CA ASP A 323 56.06 19.01 -22.73
C ASP A 323 55.83 19.49 -24.16
N ARG A 324 56.72 19.13 -25.10
CA ARG A 324 56.58 19.52 -26.52
C ARG A 324 55.52 18.69 -27.23
N ALA A 325 55.48 17.38 -26.99
CA ALA A 325 54.47 16.51 -27.54
C ALA A 325 53.07 16.89 -27.02
N ASN A 326 52.94 17.14 -25.72
CA ASN A 326 51.69 17.62 -25.11
C ASN A 326 51.25 18.97 -25.71
N ALA A 327 52.17 19.93 -25.88
CA ALA A 327 51.83 21.23 -26.46
C ALA A 327 51.43 21.15 -27.95
N GLU A 328 52.00 20.23 -28.72
CA GLU A 328 51.61 20.00 -30.13
C GLU A 328 50.22 19.35 -30.23
N PHE A 329 49.89 18.45 -29.30
CA PHE A 329 48.56 17.88 -29.19
C PHE A 329 47.53 18.93 -28.76
N GLU A 330 47.82 19.74 -27.75
CA GLU A 330 46.95 20.83 -27.29
C GLU A 330 46.63 21.81 -28.43
N GLU A 331 47.62 22.15 -29.28
CA GLU A 331 47.39 22.97 -30.48
C GLU A 331 46.45 22.27 -31.49
N THR A 332 46.58 20.94 -31.64
CA THR A 332 45.73 20.14 -32.55
C THR A 332 44.28 20.05 -32.04
N VAL A 333 44.09 19.82 -30.74
CA VAL A 333 42.77 19.81 -30.10
C VAL A 333 42.07 21.15 -30.26
N LEU A 334 42.78 22.26 -29.99
CA LEU A 334 42.23 23.60 -30.17
C LEU A 334 41.89 23.90 -31.65
N GLU A 335 42.67 23.42 -32.61
CA GLU A 335 42.36 23.54 -34.04
C GLU A 335 41.10 22.73 -34.42
N ASN A 336 40.91 21.54 -33.86
CA ASN A 336 39.72 20.71 -34.08
C ASN A 336 38.47 21.33 -33.43
N ILE A 337 38.59 21.86 -32.20
CA ILE A 337 37.49 22.59 -31.54
C ILE A 337 37.14 23.87 -32.31
N GLU A 338 38.13 24.65 -32.77
CA GLU A 338 37.88 25.80 -33.65
C GLU A 338 37.18 25.36 -34.95
N THR A 339 37.54 24.20 -35.49
CA THR A 339 36.87 23.62 -36.67
C THR A 339 35.43 23.25 -36.35
N LEU A 340 35.15 22.56 -35.23
CA LEU A 340 33.79 22.26 -34.77
C LEU A 340 32.96 23.53 -34.65
N ASN A 341 33.47 24.55 -33.98
CA ASN A 341 32.75 25.80 -33.72
C ASN A 341 32.49 26.67 -34.94
N THR A 342 33.20 26.44 -36.05
CA THR A 342 33.14 27.33 -37.23
C THR A 342 32.75 26.64 -38.53
N THR A 343 32.73 25.30 -38.55
CA THR A 343 32.35 24.54 -39.73
C THR A 343 30.88 24.75 -40.10
N THR A 344 30.58 24.67 -41.39
CA THR A 344 29.20 24.68 -41.91
C THR A 344 28.85 23.38 -42.63
N SER A 345 29.71 22.37 -42.49
CA SER A 345 29.61 21.06 -43.16
C SER A 345 29.53 19.99 -42.09
N VAL A 346 28.48 19.16 -42.14
CA VAL A 346 28.32 18.01 -41.24
C VAL A 346 29.47 17.01 -41.44
N GLU A 347 30.00 16.86 -42.66
CA GLU A 347 31.17 16.00 -42.95
C GLU A 347 32.42 16.49 -42.18
N ASP A 348 32.71 17.80 -42.23
CA ASP A 348 33.86 18.39 -41.54
C ASP A 348 33.64 18.39 -40.00
N PHE A 349 32.38 18.44 -39.55
CA PHE A 349 32.00 18.35 -38.13
C PHE A 349 32.29 16.94 -37.59
N VAL A 350 31.85 15.89 -38.29
CA VAL A 350 32.12 14.50 -37.91
C VAL A 350 33.63 14.21 -37.94
N GLU A 351 34.35 14.66 -38.97
CA GLU A 351 35.82 14.50 -39.02
C GLU A 351 36.52 15.16 -37.82
N ALA A 352 36.07 16.36 -37.41
CA ALA A 352 36.64 17.06 -36.28
C ALA A 352 36.33 16.40 -34.94
N LEU A 353 35.11 15.87 -34.75
CA LEU A 353 34.74 15.10 -33.56
C LEU A 353 35.55 13.79 -33.43
N GLN A 354 35.66 13.03 -34.53
CA GLN A 354 36.50 11.82 -34.57
C GLN A 354 37.96 12.14 -34.24
N ALA A 355 38.46 13.29 -34.70
CA ALA A 355 39.82 13.75 -34.39
C ALA A 355 40.00 14.19 -32.92
N LEU A 356 38.92 14.46 -32.20
CA LEU A 356 38.92 14.66 -30.74
C LEU A 356 38.75 13.35 -29.95
N GLY A 357 38.61 12.20 -30.62
CA GLY A 357 38.38 10.92 -29.98
C GLY A 357 36.93 10.68 -29.56
N VAL A 358 35.99 11.55 -29.97
CA VAL A 358 34.56 11.33 -29.74
C VAL A 358 34.05 10.39 -30.84
N ASN A 359 33.99 9.10 -30.52
CA ASN A 359 33.41 8.09 -31.39
C ASN A 359 31.89 8.02 -31.16
N PHE A 360 31.11 8.38 -32.17
CA PHE A 360 29.65 8.19 -32.21
C PHE A 360 29.23 6.79 -32.67
N PHE A 361 30.19 6.07 -33.24
CA PHE A 361 29.99 4.77 -33.83
C PHE A 361 31.09 3.91 -33.24
N ASP A 362 30.73 3.00 -32.33
CA ASP A 362 31.59 1.88 -32.11
C ASP A 362 31.51 1.02 -33.38
N GLU A 363 32.37 1.32 -34.37
CA GLU A 363 32.40 0.58 -35.65
C GLU A 363 32.72 -0.91 -35.44
N ASP A 364 33.18 -1.29 -34.24
CA ASP A 364 33.52 -2.65 -33.85
C ASP A 364 32.38 -3.39 -33.14
N ASP A 365 31.27 -2.71 -32.77
CA ASP A 365 30.11 -3.36 -32.17
C ASP A 365 29.17 -3.89 -33.26
N ASP A 366 29.53 -5.05 -33.82
CA ASP A 366 28.75 -5.80 -34.81
C ASP A 366 27.40 -6.31 -34.24
N ASP A 367 27.13 -6.16 -32.93
CA ASP A 367 25.95 -6.73 -32.24
C ASP A 367 24.79 -5.73 -32.02
N VAL A 368 24.96 -4.43 -32.28
CA VAL A 368 23.84 -3.47 -32.21
C VAL A 368 23.03 -3.54 -33.50
N ASP A 369 21.86 -4.21 -33.46
CA ASP A 369 20.93 -4.30 -34.60
C ASP A 369 20.17 -2.98 -34.76
N PHE A 370 20.81 -2.02 -35.43
CA PHE A 370 20.26 -0.71 -35.74
C PHE A 370 18.98 -0.73 -36.62
N ASP A 371 18.53 -1.90 -37.07
CA ASP A 371 17.26 -2.01 -37.80
C ASP A 371 16.03 -1.84 -36.86
N ASP A 372 16.19 -1.98 -35.53
CA ASP A 372 15.08 -1.93 -34.57
C ASP A 372 14.80 -0.53 -33.98
N VAL A 373 15.79 0.36 -33.93
CA VAL A 373 15.57 1.75 -33.46
C VAL A 373 15.41 2.69 -34.65
N ASP A 374 14.21 3.25 -34.86
CA ASP A 374 13.90 4.21 -35.94
C ASP A 374 14.53 5.61 -35.69
N ILE A 375 15.84 5.65 -35.43
CA ILE A 375 16.61 6.87 -35.25
C ILE A 375 17.06 7.36 -36.64
N ASP A 376 16.53 8.50 -37.08
CA ASP A 376 17.15 9.22 -38.19
C ASP A 376 18.48 9.83 -37.73
N TYR A 377 19.57 9.10 -37.93
CA TYR A 377 20.94 9.55 -37.64
C TYR A 377 21.26 10.93 -38.20
N SER A 378 20.64 11.32 -39.32
CA SER A 378 20.89 12.62 -39.91
C SER A 378 20.26 13.76 -39.12
N GLU A 379 19.18 13.47 -38.38
CA GLU A 379 18.54 14.39 -37.44
C GLU A 379 19.34 14.54 -36.15
N LEU A 380 19.77 13.43 -35.54
CA LEU A 380 20.62 13.46 -34.35
C LEU A 380 21.95 14.19 -34.59
N LEU A 381 22.64 13.88 -35.69
CA LEU A 381 23.87 14.59 -36.08
C LEU A 381 23.63 16.09 -36.30
N GLN A 382 22.43 16.46 -36.77
CA GLN A 382 22.07 17.87 -36.94
C GLN A 382 21.81 18.54 -35.59
N LEU A 383 21.21 17.84 -34.61
CA LEU A 383 21.04 18.34 -33.24
C LEU A 383 22.39 18.57 -32.56
N TYR A 384 23.32 17.61 -32.63
CA TYR A 384 24.69 17.79 -32.12
C TYR A 384 25.39 18.96 -32.81
N PHE A 385 25.26 19.04 -34.14
CA PHE A 385 25.84 20.13 -34.91
C PHE A 385 25.32 21.49 -34.41
N ASP A 386 23.99 21.64 -34.31
CA ASP A 386 23.38 22.91 -33.90
C ASP A 386 23.69 23.26 -32.44
N ALA A 387 23.70 22.28 -31.53
CA ALA A 387 24.05 22.47 -30.12
C ALA A 387 25.51 22.92 -29.94
N ILE A 388 26.45 22.28 -30.62
CA ILE A 388 27.87 22.69 -30.58
C ILE A 388 28.06 24.08 -31.22
N GLN A 389 27.36 24.39 -32.33
CA GLN A 389 27.40 25.73 -32.92
C GLN A 389 26.88 26.80 -31.95
N GLU A 390 25.87 26.47 -31.12
CA GLU A 390 25.30 27.40 -30.14
C GLU A 390 26.20 27.56 -28.91
N ALA A 391 26.67 26.46 -28.33
CA ALA A 391 27.47 26.43 -27.10
C ALA A 391 28.88 27.01 -27.31
N GLN A 392 29.49 26.76 -28.48
CA GLN A 392 30.86 27.16 -28.79
C GLN A 392 31.89 26.69 -27.73
N PRO A 393 31.98 25.38 -27.44
CA PRO A 393 32.88 24.84 -26.42
C PRO A 393 34.35 25.22 -26.66
N GLU A 394 35.12 25.43 -25.59
CA GLU A 394 36.54 25.75 -25.60
C GLU A 394 37.43 24.55 -25.20
N SER A 395 36.84 23.44 -24.74
CA SER A 395 37.54 22.20 -24.36
C SER A 395 36.82 20.93 -24.88
N VAL A 396 37.49 19.77 -24.83
CA VAL A 396 36.89 18.48 -25.20
C VAL A 396 35.81 18.07 -24.19
N GLU A 397 36.03 18.35 -22.92
CA GLU A 397 35.07 18.10 -21.84
C GLU A 397 33.79 18.91 -22.05
N GLU A 398 33.90 20.19 -22.45
CA GLU A 398 32.73 21.00 -22.84
C GLU A 398 32.06 20.48 -24.12
N VAL A 399 32.80 19.89 -25.07
CA VAL A 399 32.21 19.21 -26.22
C VAL A 399 31.39 18.00 -25.76
N GLN A 400 31.95 17.13 -24.92
CA GLN A 400 31.26 15.94 -24.40
C GLN A 400 30.01 16.33 -23.62
N ALA A 401 30.11 17.31 -22.70
CA ALA A 401 28.96 17.80 -21.95
C ALA A 401 27.82 18.32 -22.84
N VAL A 402 28.14 19.00 -23.96
CA VAL A 402 27.12 19.45 -24.91
C VAL A 402 26.47 18.27 -25.64
N LEU A 403 27.22 17.21 -25.94
CA LEU A 403 26.67 16.02 -26.60
C LEU A 403 25.77 15.23 -25.65
N THR A 404 26.22 14.99 -24.42
CA THR A 404 25.42 14.35 -23.36
C THR A 404 24.11 15.10 -23.12
N ALA A 405 24.15 16.43 -23.01
CA ALA A 405 22.94 17.22 -22.85
C ALA A 405 21.96 17.13 -24.05
N VAL A 406 22.46 16.91 -25.28
CA VAL A 406 21.59 16.65 -26.44
C VAL A 406 21.00 15.25 -26.37
N GLN A 407 21.76 14.24 -25.94
CA GLN A 407 21.31 12.86 -25.78
C GLN A 407 20.20 12.77 -24.75
N GLU A 408 20.43 13.28 -23.54
CA GLU A 408 19.43 13.38 -22.48
C GLU A 408 18.17 14.13 -22.96
N GLY A 409 18.35 15.22 -23.70
CA GLY A 409 17.23 15.97 -24.27
C GLY A 409 16.40 15.17 -25.28
N VAL A 410 17.05 14.35 -26.11
CA VAL A 410 16.36 13.48 -27.08
C VAL A 410 15.60 12.36 -26.37
N VAL A 411 16.18 11.75 -25.33
CA VAL A 411 15.50 10.76 -24.49
C VAL A 411 14.27 11.40 -23.83
N ALA A 412 14.44 12.54 -23.17
CA ALA A 412 13.36 13.25 -22.48
C ALA A 412 12.23 13.65 -23.45
N ASP A 413 12.55 14.15 -24.64
CA ASP A 413 11.55 14.47 -25.66
C ASP A 413 10.81 13.22 -26.15
N ALA A 414 11.50 12.09 -26.35
CA ALA A 414 10.88 10.84 -26.80
C ALA A 414 9.95 10.23 -25.74
N VAL A 415 10.38 10.23 -24.47
CA VAL A 415 9.53 9.80 -23.34
C VAL A 415 8.33 10.73 -23.20
N ALA A 416 8.52 12.05 -23.30
CA ALA A 416 7.42 13.00 -23.23
C ALA A 416 6.40 12.81 -24.37
N ASP A 417 6.87 12.52 -25.60
CA ASP A 417 6.01 12.20 -26.73
C ASP A 417 5.21 10.91 -26.47
N ALA A 418 5.84 9.87 -25.90
CA ALA A 418 5.17 8.61 -25.53
C ALA A 418 4.13 8.81 -24.42
N VAL A 419 4.41 9.67 -23.43
CA VAL A 419 3.46 10.02 -22.36
C VAL A 419 2.29 10.87 -22.89
N GLU A 420 2.55 11.82 -23.80
CA GLU A 420 1.48 12.69 -24.35
C GLU A 420 0.54 11.91 -25.29
N ALA A 421 1.07 10.95 -26.06
CA ALA A 421 0.31 10.14 -27.01
C ALA A 421 0.82 8.69 -27.08
N PRO A 422 0.51 7.86 -26.08
CA PRO A 422 0.94 6.47 -26.01
C PRO A 422 0.53 5.67 -27.25
N SER A 423 1.51 5.01 -27.85
CA SER A 423 1.39 4.02 -28.95
C SER A 423 2.58 3.09 -28.90
N ASN A 424 2.48 1.87 -29.42
CA ASN A 424 3.60 0.93 -29.40
C ASN A 424 4.83 1.52 -30.11
N ASP A 425 4.63 2.22 -31.22
CA ASP A 425 5.70 2.91 -31.97
C ASP A 425 6.40 3.98 -31.11
N SER A 426 5.64 4.76 -30.32
CA SER A 426 6.22 5.79 -29.45
C SER A 426 6.99 5.22 -28.25
N ILE A 427 6.48 4.15 -27.64
CA ILE A 427 7.11 3.46 -26.51
C ILE A 427 8.40 2.78 -26.97
N THR A 428 8.36 1.97 -28.04
CA THR A 428 9.55 1.33 -28.60
C THR A 428 10.60 2.36 -29.03
N ARG A 429 10.17 3.51 -29.56
CA ARG A 429 11.10 4.60 -29.89
C ARG A 429 11.78 5.18 -28.65
N ALA A 430 11.04 5.40 -27.56
CA ALA A 430 11.57 5.92 -26.31
C ALA A 430 12.54 4.92 -25.66
N GLN A 431 12.15 3.64 -25.54
CA GLN A 431 13.01 2.54 -25.06
C GLN A 431 14.33 2.47 -25.83
N GLY A 432 14.26 2.45 -27.16
CA GLY A 432 15.49 2.39 -27.96
C GLY A 432 16.38 3.64 -27.86
N PHE A 433 15.87 4.78 -27.40
CA PHE A 433 16.71 5.93 -27.05
C PHE A 433 17.30 5.84 -25.65
N ILE A 434 16.54 5.34 -24.67
CA ILE A 434 16.99 5.06 -23.30
C ILE A 434 18.19 4.10 -23.37
N ASP A 435 18.01 2.92 -23.97
CA ASP A 435 19.04 1.88 -24.13
C ASP A 435 20.31 2.39 -24.82
N PHE A 436 20.15 3.30 -25.78
CA PHE A 436 21.25 3.75 -26.61
C PHE A 436 22.05 4.90 -26.00
N PHE A 437 21.43 5.74 -25.17
CA PHE A 437 22.04 6.97 -24.69
C PHE A 437 22.30 7.03 -23.20
N LEU A 438 21.50 6.35 -22.39
CA LEU A 438 21.71 6.30 -20.96
C LEU A 438 22.66 5.14 -20.64
N SER A 439 23.46 5.35 -19.60
CA SER A 439 24.41 4.35 -19.10
C SER A 439 24.27 4.11 -17.60
N ASP A 440 23.46 4.94 -16.94
CA ASP A 440 23.14 4.80 -15.53
C ASP A 440 21.94 3.84 -15.44
N GLU A 441 22.10 2.73 -14.71
CA GLU A 441 21.07 1.68 -14.62
C GLU A 441 19.84 2.20 -13.87
N ASP A 442 20.02 3.08 -12.87
CA ASP A 442 18.91 3.61 -12.09
C ASP A 442 18.00 4.53 -12.94
N ASP A 443 18.61 5.40 -13.76
CA ASP A 443 17.86 6.28 -14.69
C ASP A 443 17.13 5.48 -15.78
N ILE A 444 17.71 4.35 -16.22
CA ILE A 444 17.10 3.46 -17.21
C ILE A 444 15.86 2.80 -16.60
N ASP A 445 16.01 2.18 -15.42
CA ASP A 445 14.94 1.45 -14.75
C ASP A 445 13.74 2.37 -14.43
N GLU A 446 13.99 3.59 -13.93
CA GLU A 446 12.91 4.56 -13.65
C GLU A 446 12.11 4.91 -14.92
N LEU A 447 12.80 5.15 -16.04
CA LEU A 447 12.13 5.51 -17.30
C LEU A 447 11.44 4.33 -17.97
N GLU A 448 12.00 3.12 -17.88
CA GLU A 448 11.37 1.91 -18.38
C GLU A 448 10.10 1.57 -17.60
N GLU A 449 10.08 1.76 -16.29
CA GLU A 449 8.87 1.61 -15.48
C GLU A 449 7.76 2.57 -15.94
N VAL A 450 8.10 3.83 -16.19
CA VAL A 450 7.16 4.83 -16.73
C VAL A 450 6.57 4.37 -18.07
N LEU A 451 7.40 3.81 -18.96
CA LEU A 451 6.96 3.34 -20.28
C LEU A 451 6.13 2.06 -20.19
N ALA A 452 6.47 1.13 -19.30
CA ALA A 452 5.72 -0.08 -19.03
C ALA A 452 4.27 0.25 -18.58
N GLY A 453 4.11 1.27 -17.74
CA GLY A 453 2.80 1.77 -17.32
C GLY A 453 1.93 2.37 -18.44
N LEU A 454 2.47 2.55 -19.66
CA LEU A 454 1.75 3.07 -20.83
C LEU A 454 1.35 1.99 -21.84
N GLU A 455 1.82 0.74 -21.69
CA GLU A 455 1.65 -0.32 -22.69
C GLU A 455 0.16 -0.62 -22.98
N ASP A 456 -0.68 -0.67 -21.95
CA ASP A 456 -2.13 -0.92 -22.12
C ASP A 456 -2.82 0.23 -22.86
N VAL A 457 -2.49 1.48 -22.52
CA VAL A 457 -3.03 2.68 -23.19
C VAL A 457 -2.58 2.71 -24.65
N ALA A 458 -1.33 2.35 -24.91
CA ALA A 458 -0.78 2.23 -26.25
C ALA A 458 -1.48 1.16 -27.08
N ALA A 459 -1.76 -0.02 -26.50
CA ALA A 459 -2.51 -1.08 -27.17
C ALA A 459 -3.94 -0.63 -27.54
N ILE A 460 -4.62 0.08 -26.64
CA ILE A 460 -5.94 0.68 -26.90
C ILE A 460 -5.87 1.71 -28.03
N ASN A 461 -4.95 2.67 -27.95
CA ASN A 461 -4.79 3.72 -28.97
C ASN A 461 -4.43 3.15 -30.35
N ASP A 462 -3.58 2.12 -30.42
CA ASP A 462 -3.21 1.47 -31.67
C ASP A 462 -4.40 0.72 -32.29
N ALA A 463 -5.19 0.02 -31.48
CA ALA A 463 -6.42 -0.65 -31.95
C ALA A 463 -7.44 0.35 -32.51
N ILE A 464 -7.59 1.53 -31.88
CA ILE A 464 -8.42 2.63 -32.38
C ILE A 464 -7.88 3.17 -33.70
N ALA A 465 -6.57 3.45 -33.77
CA ALA A 465 -5.92 4.01 -34.96
C ALA A 465 -6.01 3.08 -36.18
N ASP A 466 -5.95 1.76 -35.95
CA ASP A 466 -6.09 0.73 -37.00
C ASP A 466 -7.56 0.41 -37.34
N ALA A 467 -8.51 0.92 -36.55
CA ALA A 467 -9.94 0.60 -36.64
C ALA A 467 -10.19 -0.92 -36.60
N ASP A 468 -9.57 -1.59 -35.62
CA ASP A 468 -9.70 -3.03 -35.38
C ASP A 468 -10.50 -3.28 -34.08
N ASP A 469 -11.82 -3.41 -34.21
CA ASP A 469 -12.74 -3.54 -33.08
C ASP A 469 -12.45 -4.78 -32.21
N ASP A 470 -11.99 -5.89 -32.81
CA ASP A 470 -11.64 -7.12 -32.08
C ASP A 470 -10.37 -6.89 -31.23
N ALA A 471 -9.41 -6.12 -31.74
CA ALA A 471 -8.20 -5.76 -31.00
C ALA A 471 -8.50 -4.74 -29.89
N LEU A 472 -9.43 -3.81 -30.12
CA LEU A 472 -9.83 -2.83 -29.12
C LEU A 472 -10.50 -3.49 -27.91
N VAL A 473 -11.43 -4.43 -28.15
CA VAL A 473 -12.06 -5.19 -27.06
C VAL A 473 -11.02 -5.98 -26.27
N ALA A 474 -10.10 -6.67 -26.96
CA ALA A 474 -9.03 -7.41 -26.28
C ALA A 474 -8.12 -6.49 -25.44
N ALA A 475 -7.72 -5.34 -25.97
CA ALA A 475 -6.87 -4.39 -25.25
C ALA A 475 -7.57 -3.80 -24.02
N LEU A 476 -8.88 -3.54 -24.10
CA LEU A 476 -9.67 -3.06 -22.97
C LEU A 476 -9.92 -4.13 -21.90
N GLU A 477 -10.06 -5.40 -22.30
CA GLU A 477 -10.14 -6.54 -21.39
C GLU A 477 -8.80 -6.79 -20.68
N ASP A 478 -7.69 -6.76 -21.43
CA ASP A 478 -6.33 -6.93 -20.88
C ASP A 478 -5.98 -5.79 -19.91
N ALA A 479 -6.45 -4.57 -20.19
CA ALA A 479 -6.28 -3.40 -19.32
C ALA A 479 -7.24 -3.36 -18.10
N GLU A 480 -8.03 -4.42 -17.88
CA GLU A 480 -8.99 -4.57 -16.76
C GLU A 480 -9.95 -3.39 -16.57
N ILE A 481 -10.36 -2.73 -17.65
CA ILE A 481 -11.24 -1.55 -17.58
C ILE A 481 -12.64 -1.95 -17.08
N GLU A 482 -13.13 -1.26 -16.05
CA GLU A 482 -14.43 -1.56 -15.44
C GLU A 482 -15.58 -1.09 -16.35
N GLY A 483 -16.73 -1.77 -16.23
CA GLY A 483 -17.93 -1.37 -16.98
C GLY A 483 -17.92 -1.76 -18.46
N LEU A 484 -16.98 -2.61 -18.89
CA LEU A 484 -17.01 -3.35 -20.15
C LEU A 484 -18.03 -4.49 -20.15
N GLU A 485 -19.23 -4.25 -19.60
CA GLU A 485 -20.35 -5.13 -19.91
C GLU A 485 -20.73 -4.90 -21.37
N ILE A 486 -20.04 -5.59 -22.27
CA ILE A 486 -20.40 -5.76 -23.69
C ILE A 486 -21.66 -6.63 -23.75
N GLY A 487 -22.74 -6.21 -23.09
CA GLY A 487 -24.02 -6.90 -23.17
C GLY A 487 -24.48 -6.83 -24.62
N ASP A 488 -24.54 -7.96 -25.32
CA ASP A 488 -25.01 -8.15 -26.72
C ASP A 488 -24.57 -7.13 -27.80
N ARG A 489 -23.74 -6.13 -27.47
CA ARG A 489 -23.21 -5.14 -28.40
C ARG A 489 -22.20 -5.83 -29.30
N ASP A 490 -22.44 -5.76 -30.59
CA ASP A 490 -21.45 -6.21 -31.57
C ASP A 490 -20.23 -5.28 -31.48
N ALA A 491 -19.02 -5.83 -31.58
CA ALA A 491 -17.76 -5.06 -31.48
C ALA A 491 -17.73 -3.82 -32.41
N GLU A 492 -18.38 -3.88 -33.58
CA GLU A 492 -18.50 -2.76 -34.54
C GLU A 492 -19.22 -1.53 -33.93
N GLU A 493 -20.28 -1.72 -33.13
CA GLU A 493 -20.99 -0.61 -32.48
C GLU A 493 -20.16 0.01 -31.35
N PHE A 494 -19.34 -0.81 -30.70
CA PHE A 494 -18.44 -0.38 -29.66
C PHE A 494 -17.21 0.35 -30.22
N GLY A 495 -16.61 -0.13 -31.32
CA GLY A 495 -15.52 0.55 -32.02
C GLY A 495 -15.92 1.91 -32.58
N ASP A 496 -17.16 2.05 -33.08
CA ASP A 496 -17.73 3.33 -33.53
C ASP A 496 -17.75 4.40 -32.41
N LEU A 497 -17.80 4.00 -31.13
CA LEU A 497 -17.73 4.92 -29.99
C LEU A 497 -16.37 5.62 -29.93
N PHE A 498 -15.29 4.86 -30.18
CA PHE A 498 -13.91 5.31 -30.04
C PHE A 498 -13.32 5.93 -31.31
N GLU A 499 -14.10 6.01 -32.42
CA GLU A 499 -13.62 6.57 -33.68
C GLU A 499 -13.10 8.01 -33.48
N ASP A 500 -11.85 8.27 -33.88
CA ASP A 500 -11.12 9.55 -33.72
C ASP A 500 -10.69 9.93 -32.28
N GLU A 501 -10.80 9.04 -31.30
CA GLU A 501 -10.32 9.27 -29.93
C GLU A 501 -8.86 8.81 -29.71
N SER A 502 -8.21 9.38 -28.70
CA SER A 502 -6.86 8.99 -28.25
C SER A 502 -6.69 9.36 -26.78
N PHE A 503 -6.07 8.49 -26.00
CA PHE A 503 -5.96 8.64 -24.54
C PHE A 503 -4.50 8.74 -24.11
N ALA A 504 -4.24 9.51 -23.04
CA ALA A 504 -2.91 9.59 -22.43
C ALA A 504 -2.77 8.61 -21.24
N THR A 505 -3.89 8.28 -20.58
CA THR A 505 -3.90 7.43 -19.39
C THR A 505 -5.11 6.48 -19.39
N LEU A 506 -5.03 5.37 -18.65
CA LEU A 506 -6.17 4.46 -18.44
C LEU A 506 -7.34 5.16 -17.74
N ALA A 507 -7.08 6.15 -16.89
CA ALA A 507 -8.12 6.95 -16.26
C ALA A 507 -8.94 7.77 -17.28
N ASP A 508 -8.30 8.25 -18.35
CA ASP A 508 -9.00 8.93 -19.45
C ASP A 508 -9.91 7.95 -20.21
N VAL A 509 -9.44 6.71 -20.44
CA VAL A 509 -10.23 5.62 -21.04
C VAL A 509 -11.45 5.30 -20.18
N GLN A 510 -11.26 5.07 -18.89
CA GLN A 510 -12.36 4.77 -17.95
C GLN A 510 -13.38 5.91 -17.92
N SER A 511 -12.92 7.16 -17.81
CA SER A 511 -13.82 8.32 -17.77
C SER A 511 -14.62 8.47 -19.07
N PHE A 512 -14.03 8.14 -20.22
CA PHE A 512 -14.72 8.17 -21.50
C PHE A 512 -15.81 7.09 -21.57
N LEU A 513 -15.51 5.87 -21.12
CA LEU A 513 -16.46 4.77 -21.06
C LEU A 513 -17.60 5.03 -20.08
N ASP A 514 -17.32 5.64 -18.93
CA ASP A 514 -18.35 6.01 -17.96
C ASP A 514 -19.35 7.02 -18.56
N GLU A 515 -18.87 8.03 -19.29
CA GLU A 515 -19.74 9.02 -19.97
C GLU A 515 -20.56 8.36 -21.10
N ALA A 516 -19.94 7.49 -21.89
CA ALA A 516 -20.62 6.75 -22.95
C ALA A 516 -21.68 5.79 -22.41
N ASN A 517 -21.39 5.12 -21.30
CA ASN A 517 -22.32 4.22 -20.62
C ASN A 517 -23.48 5.01 -19.99
N GLU A 518 -23.23 6.18 -19.38
CA GLU A 518 -24.27 7.06 -18.86
C GLU A 518 -25.23 7.51 -19.98
N GLU A 519 -24.70 7.96 -21.13
CA GLU A 519 -25.54 8.38 -22.28
C GLU A 519 -26.39 7.22 -22.82
N PHE A 520 -25.81 6.03 -22.92
CA PHE A 520 -26.58 4.86 -23.36
C PHE A 520 -27.67 4.45 -22.37
N ILE A 521 -27.37 4.45 -21.08
CA ILE A 521 -28.34 4.12 -20.04
C ILE A 521 -29.50 5.13 -20.07
N ASP A 522 -29.21 6.42 -20.25
CA ASP A 522 -30.23 7.46 -20.39
C ASP A 522 -31.12 7.21 -21.62
N ASP A 523 -30.54 6.89 -22.78
CA ASP A 523 -31.29 6.58 -24.02
C ASP A 523 -32.15 5.31 -23.88
N ALA A 524 -31.63 4.29 -23.18
CA ALA A 524 -32.36 3.05 -22.91
C ALA A 524 -33.49 3.27 -21.90
N LEU A 525 -33.28 4.09 -20.86
CA LEU A 525 -34.31 4.49 -19.91
C LEU A 525 -35.39 5.34 -20.57
N ASP A 526 -35.03 6.28 -21.45
CA ASP A 526 -36.00 7.06 -22.23
C ASP A 526 -36.85 6.16 -23.13
N THR A 527 -36.23 5.17 -23.78
CA THR A 527 -36.94 4.15 -24.59
C THR A 527 -37.91 3.34 -23.74
N LEU A 528 -37.47 2.84 -22.57
CA LEU A 528 -38.33 2.10 -21.64
C LEU A 528 -39.50 2.98 -21.15
N ASN A 529 -39.22 4.22 -20.76
CA ASN A 529 -40.21 5.18 -20.28
C ASN A 529 -41.25 5.50 -21.36
N ASP A 530 -40.84 5.62 -22.63
CA ASP A 530 -41.74 5.80 -23.78
C ASP A 530 -42.62 4.56 -24.00
N ILE A 531 -42.10 3.35 -23.82
CA ILE A 531 -42.86 2.09 -23.96
C ILE A 531 -43.96 1.99 -22.88
N ILE A 532 -43.64 2.34 -21.64
CA ILE A 532 -44.59 2.21 -20.51
C ILE A 532 -45.52 3.42 -20.33
N GLU A 533 -45.34 4.53 -21.06
CA GLU A 533 -46.13 5.77 -20.85
C GLU A 533 -47.65 5.54 -20.93
N ASP A 534 -48.10 4.73 -21.90
CA ASP A 534 -49.52 4.50 -22.18
C ASP A 534 -50.09 3.21 -21.53
N GLY A 535 -49.25 2.38 -20.91
CA GLY A 535 -49.65 1.12 -20.26
C GLY A 535 -50.20 0.04 -21.21
N GLU A 536 -50.09 0.22 -22.52
CA GLU A 536 -50.40 -0.80 -23.53
C GLU A 536 -49.10 -1.13 -24.29
N VAL A 537 -48.51 -2.28 -24.01
CA VAL A 537 -47.39 -2.82 -24.81
C VAL A 537 -48.02 -3.53 -26.01
N ASP A 538 -47.85 -2.95 -27.20
CA ASP A 538 -48.38 -3.53 -28.44
C ASP A 538 -47.56 -4.77 -28.88
N ASP A 539 -46.32 -4.91 -28.41
CA ASP A 539 -45.38 -6.00 -28.71
C ASP A 539 -44.42 -6.23 -27.52
N ASP A 540 -44.49 -7.40 -26.86
CA ASP A 540 -43.62 -7.75 -25.72
C ASP A 540 -42.13 -7.73 -26.10
N GLU A 541 -41.81 -7.89 -27.39
CA GLU A 541 -40.45 -7.86 -27.95
C GLU A 541 -39.76 -6.49 -27.76
N ASP A 542 -40.51 -5.38 -27.82
CA ASP A 542 -39.94 -4.03 -27.65
C ASP A 542 -39.61 -3.74 -26.17
N LEU A 543 -40.46 -4.20 -25.23
CA LEU A 543 -40.22 -4.07 -23.80
C LEU A 543 -39.05 -4.97 -23.35
N GLU A 544 -39.02 -6.21 -23.83
CA GLU A 544 -37.94 -7.15 -23.58
C GLU A 544 -36.61 -6.55 -24.06
N ALA A 545 -36.54 -6.04 -25.29
CA ALA A 545 -35.34 -5.41 -25.82
C ALA A 545 -34.87 -4.20 -24.99
N ALA A 546 -35.79 -3.36 -24.52
CA ALA A 546 -35.44 -2.22 -23.66
C ALA A 546 -34.93 -2.65 -22.27
N LEU A 547 -35.49 -3.70 -21.68
CA LEU A 547 -35.03 -4.26 -20.40
C LEU A 547 -33.67 -4.96 -20.56
N THR A 548 -33.49 -5.74 -21.63
CA THR A 548 -32.21 -6.37 -21.96
C THR A 548 -31.11 -5.33 -22.18
N ALA A 549 -31.41 -4.22 -22.88
CA ALA A 549 -30.47 -3.12 -23.08
C ALA A 549 -30.01 -2.47 -21.75
N LEU A 550 -30.84 -2.51 -20.70
CA LEU A 550 -30.52 -2.01 -19.36
C LEU A 550 -29.83 -3.07 -18.48
N GLY A 551 -29.43 -4.22 -19.03
CA GLY A 551 -28.87 -5.32 -18.25
C GLY A 551 -29.84 -5.88 -17.21
N VAL A 552 -31.15 -5.79 -17.49
CA VAL A 552 -32.20 -6.39 -16.67
C VAL A 552 -32.54 -7.74 -17.27
N ASP A 553 -32.21 -8.80 -16.54
CA ASP A 553 -32.46 -10.18 -16.96
C ASP A 553 -33.96 -10.42 -17.24
N THR A 554 -34.25 -10.78 -18.50
CA THR A 554 -35.56 -11.10 -19.06
C THR A 554 -35.73 -12.60 -19.34
N ASP A 555 -34.96 -13.47 -18.67
CA ASP A 555 -35.02 -14.93 -18.66
C ASP A 555 -36.42 -15.51 -19.02
N ASP A 556 -36.49 -16.66 -19.71
CA ASP A 556 -37.68 -17.37 -20.28
C ASP A 556 -38.98 -17.41 -19.41
N ALA A 557 -38.90 -17.06 -18.11
CA ALA A 557 -40.00 -16.89 -17.19
C ALA A 557 -40.59 -15.46 -17.11
N PHE A 558 -40.06 -14.48 -17.86
CA PHE A 558 -40.58 -13.11 -17.94
C PHE A 558 -41.85 -13.02 -18.80
N ASP A 559 -42.81 -13.93 -18.55
CA ASP A 559 -44.17 -13.94 -19.11
C ASP A 559 -45.04 -12.80 -18.50
N ASP A 560 -44.42 -11.86 -17.77
CA ASP A 560 -45.03 -10.78 -16.99
C ASP A 560 -44.75 -9.37 -17.54
N GLY A 561 -44.21 -9.24 -18.76
CA GLY A 561 -44.06 -7.94 -19.43
C GLY A 561 -45.36 -7.13 -19.48
N ASP A 562 -46.50 -7.80 -19.74
CA ASP A 562 -47.84 -7.23 -19.62
C ASP A 562 -48.12 -6.69 -18.21
N VAL A 563 -47.72 -7.41 -17.16
CA VAL A 563 -47.95 -7.02 -15.76
C VAL A 563 -47.04 -5.85 -15.40
N PHE A 564 -45.76 -5.90 -15.77
CA PHE A 564 -44.80 -4.80 -15.58
C PHE A 564 -45.31 -3.51 -16.20
N ALA A 565 -45.66 -3.51 -17.49
CA ALA A 565 -46.12 -2.31 -18.16
C ALA A 565 -47.46 -1.78 -17.64
N ASN A 566 -48.37 -2.66 -17.21
CA ASN A 566 -49.62 -2.23 -16.59
C ASN A 566 -49.43 -1.64 -15.18
N LEU A 567 -48.56 -2.24 -14.37
CA LEU A 567 -48.28 -1.78 -13.00
C LEU A 567 -47.59 -0.42 -13.00
N PHE A 568 -46.61 -0.24 -13.88
CA PHE A 568 -45.78 0.96 -13.92
C PHE A 568 -46.21 1.95 -14.99
N ALA A 569 -47.40 1.82 -15.56
CA ALA A 569 -47.93 2.72 -16.57
C ALA A 569 -47.87 4.20 -16.13
N GLY A 570 -47.14 5.02 -16.89
CA GLY A 570 -46.93 6.45 -16.58
C GLY A 570 -45.97 6.74 -15.42
N THR A 571 -45.21 5.74 -14.97
CA THR A 571 -44.02 5.91 -14.12
C THR A 571 -42.84 6.34 -14.99
N THR A 572 -41.91 7.10 -14.41
CA THR A 572 -40.65 7.45 -15.06
C THR A 572 -39.53 6.90 -14.23
N PHE A 573 -38.77 5.97 -14.80
CA PHE A 573 -37.55 5.43 -14.19
C PHE A 573 -36.38 6.37 -14.46
N SER A 574 -35.56 6.61 -13.43
CA SER A 574 -34.39 7.49 -13.52
C SER A 574 -33.08 6.74 -13.30
N SER A 575 -33.14 5.43 -13.05
CA SER A 575 -31.98 4.57 -12.83
C SER A 575 -32.32 3.12 -13.15
N ILE A 576 -31.29 2.30 -13.43
CA ILE A 576 -31.43 0.84 -13.61
C ILE A 576 -31.94 0.17 -12.32
N GLU A 577 -31.53 0.66 -11.15
CA GLU A 577 -31.99 0.12 -9.86
C GLU A 577 -33.50 0.27 -9.70
N ASP A 578 -34.07 1.42 -10.09
CA ASP A 578 -35.52 1.61 -10.10
C ASP A 578 -36.23 0.61 -11.02
N VAL A 579 -35.62 0.30 -12.18
CA VAL A 579 -36.16 -0.67 -13.14
C VAL A 579 -36.09 -2.10 -12.58
N ARG A 580 -34.97 -2.49 -11.97
CA ARG A 580 -34.80 -3.80 -11.32
C ARG A 580 -35.79 -3.99 -10.17
N ALA A 581 -35.94 -2.99 -9.31
CA ALA A 581 -36.93 -3.01 -8.23
C ALA A 581 -38.36 -3.13 -8.77
N ALA A 582 -38.69 -2.36 -9.81
CA ALA A 582 -40.00 -2.46 -10.48
C ALA A 582 -40.23 -3.84 -11.11
N ARG A 583 -39.20 -4.44 -11.69
CA ARG A 583 -39.26 -5.80 -12.25
C ARG A 583 -39.60 -6.81 -11.16
N ASP A 584 -38.93 -6.74 -10.02
CA ASP A 584 -39.15 -7.66 -8.91
C ASP A 584 -40.55 -7.51 -8.30
N GLU A 585 -41.05 -6.27 -8.17
CA GLU A 585 -42.44 -6.01 -7.80
C GLU A 585 -43.43 -6.62 -8.81
N ALA A 586 -43.21 -6.41 -10.13
CA ALA A 586 -44.06 -6.99 -11.16
C ALA A 586 -44.09 -8.52 -11.12
N ARG A 587 -42.93 -9.13 -10.94
CA ARG A 587 -42.77 -10.59 -10.83
C ARG A 587 -43.51 -11.13 -9.62
N LEU A 588 -43.39 -10.47 -8.47
CA LEU A 588 -44.08 -10.84 -7.25
C LEU A 588 -45.60 -10.71 -7.42
N VAL A 589 -46.09 -9.58 -7.96
CA VAL A 589 -47.51 -9.34 -8.19
C VAL A 589 -48.09 -10.38 -9.14
N ASN A 590 -47.42 -10.64 -10.27
CA ASN A 590 -47.84 -11.67 -11.21
C ASN A 590 -47.88 -13.05 -10.54
N ARG A 591 -46.87 -13.38 -9.75
CA ARG A 591 -46.80 -14.66 -9.05
C ARG A 591 -47.95 -14.82 -8.06
N VAL A 592 -48.23 -13.83 -7.21
CA VAL A 592 -49.33 -13.89 -6.24
C VAL A 592 -50.68 -14.00 -6.96
N ASN A 593 -50.88 -13.29 -8.07
CA ASN A 593 -52.12 -13.33 -8.85
C ASN A 593 -52.34 -14.66 -9.59
N THR A 594 -51.27 -15.39 -9.94
CA THR A 594 -51.38 -16.57 -10.83
C THR A 594 -51.04 -17.90 -10.16
N THR A 595 -50.28 -17.90 -9.06
CA THR A 595 -49.83 -19.12 -8.39
C THR A 595 -50.92 -19.77 -7.54
N THR A 596 -50.83 -21.08 -7.37
CA THR A 596 -51.59 -21.81 -6.35
C THR A 596 -50.77 -22.07 -5.08
N ASN A 597 -49.48 -21.70 -5.08
CA ASN A 597 -48.57 -21.84 -3.96
C ASN A 597 -48.12 -20.46 -3.48
N LEU A 598 -48.99 -19.80 -2.70
CA LEU A 598 -48.75 -18.46 -2.17
C LEU A 598 -47.60 -18.41 -1.16
N ASP A 599 -47.29 -19.52 -0.50
CA ASP A 599 -46.24 -19.57 0.52
C ASP A 599 -44.87 -19.19 -0.05
N SER A 600 -44.52 -19.75 -1.21
CA SER A 600 -43.26 -19.42 -1.90
C SER A 600 -43.23 -17.99 -2.44
N ALA A 601 -44.39 -17.36 -2.71
CA ALA A 601 -44.44 -15.97 -3.14
C ALA A 601 -44.32 -15.01 -1.95
N PHE A 602 -44.93 -15.33 -0.81
CA PHE A 602 -44.82 -14.50 0.40
C PHE A 602 -43.46 -14.60 1.09
N LEU A 603 -42.71 -15.67 0.85
CA LEU A 603 -41.32 -15.73 1.31
C LEU A 603 -40.42 -14.69 0.62
N GLU A 604 -40.73 -14.29 -0.62
CA GLU A 604 -40.00 -13.23 -1.33
C GLU A 604 -40.31 -11.82 -0.80
N LEU A 605 -41.39 -11.66 -0.02
CA LEU A 605 -41.70 -10.39 0.64
C LEU A 605 -40.83 -10.12 1.85
N GLU A 606 -40.12 -11.14 2.37
CA GLU A 606 -39.31 -11.04 3.59
C GLU A 606 -40.08 -10.44 4.78
N ASP A 607 -41.40 -10.71 4.86
CA ASP A 607 -42.24 -10.21 5.94
C ASP A 607 -41.96 -10.99 7.24
N GLU A 608 -41.33 -10.34 8.21
CA GLU A 608 -40.92 -10.95 9.49
C GLU A 608 -42.09 -11.59 10.24
N ASP A 609 -43.26 -10.93 10.25
CA ASP A 609 -44.45 -11.45 10.92
C ASP A 609 -44.91 -12.74 10.23
N TYR A 610 -44.90 -12.80 8.90
CA TYR A 610 -45.19 -14.02 8.16
C TYR A 610 -44.15 -15.12 8.41
N PHE A 611 -42.85 -14.79 8.44
CA PHE A 611 -41.76 -15.73 8.68
C PHE A 611 -41.87 -16.40 10.06
N ASN A 612 -42.17 -15.60 11.10
CA ASN A 612 -42.26 -16.04 12.49
C ASN A 612 -43.46 -16.95 12.80
N LEU A 613 -44.39 -17.13 11.87
CA LEU A 613 -45.55 -18.03 12.04
C LEU A 613 -45.20 -19.53 11.94
N GLY A 614 -43.97 -19.87 11.50
CA GLY A 614 -43.59 -21.26 11.24
C GLY A 614 -44.37 -21.87 10.06
N THR A 615 -44.11 -23.13 9.69
CA THR A 615 -44.70 -23.74 8.49
C THR A 615 -46.22 -23.91 8.57
N THR A 616 -46.76 -24.31 9.73
CA THR A 616 -48.21 -24.47 9.94
C THR A 616 -48.95 -23.13 9.93
N GLY A 617 -48.41 -22.12 10.63
CA GLY A 617 -49.03 -20.79 10.70
C GLY A 617 -49.04 -20.10 9.34
N ARG A 618 -47.94 -20.19 8.57
CA ARG A 618 -47.85 -19.74 7.18
C ARG A 618 -48.88 -20.40 6.26
N SER A 619 -49.06 -21.72 6.38
CA SER A 619 -50.08 -22.44 5.61
C SER A 619 -51.51 -22.01 5.96
N ASP A 620 -51.80 -21.69 7.22
CA ASP A 620 -53.12 -21.18 7.60
C ASP A 620 -53.31 -19.72 7.20
N VAL A 621 -52.27 -18.88 7.23
CA VAL A 621 -52.32 -17.49 6.75
C VAL A 621 -52.50 -17.42 5.25
N THR A 622 -51.78 -18.22 4.44
CA THR A 622 -51.99 -18.27 2.97
C THR A 622 -53.42 -18.65 2.61
N ARG A 623 -54.02 -19.61 3.34
CA ARG A 623 -55.44 -19.94 3.16
C ARG A 623 -56.37 -18.81 3.57
N ILE A 624 -56.07 -18.09 4.66
CA ILE A 624 -56.86 -16.93 5.08
C ILE A 624 -56.74 -15.80 4.06
N PHE A 625 -55.55 -15.59 3.50
CA PHE A 625 -55.29 -14.64 2.44
C PHE A 625 -56.17 -14.94 1.21
N ASP A 626 -56.20 -16.20 0.76
CA ASP A 626 -57.12 -16.65 -0.31
C ASP A 626 -58.61 -16.49 0.07
N GLU A 627 -58.97 -16.63 1.34
CA GLU A 627 -60.36 -16.46 1.81
C GLU A 627 -60.80 -14.99 1.82
N LEU A 628 -59.88 -14.06 2.07
CA LEU A 628 -60.15 -12.63 2.23
C LEU A 628 -60.08 -11.87 0.90
N ASN A 629 -59.28 -12.36 -0.04
CA ASN A 629 -58.98 -11.67 -1.29
C ASN A 629 -59.53 -12.45 -2.49
N ASP A 630 -60.47 -11.83 -3.22
CA ASP A 630 -61.12 -12.38 -4.43
C ASP A 630 -60.78 -11.55 -5.70
N GLU A 631 -59.93 -10.52 -5.57
CA GLU A 631 -59.54 -9.58 -6.64
C GLU A 631 -58.02 -9.64 -6.86
N ASP A 632 -57.58 -9.43 -8.11
CA ASP A 632 -56.17 -9.38 -8.47
C ASP A 632 -55.50 -8.14 -7.83
N PHE A 633 -54.26 -8.31 -7.38
CA PHE A 633 -53.45 -7.24 -6.80
C PHE A 633 -52.81 -6.36 -7.87
N THR A 634 -52.67 -5.08 -7.56
CA THR A 634 -52.13 -4.04 -8.46
C THR A 634 -50.87 -3.36 -7.93
N SER A 635 -50.30 -3.85 -6.83
CA SER A 635 -49.02 -3.40 -6.26
C SER A 635 -48.55 -4.38 -5.19
N GLU A 636 -47.27 -4.34 -4.85
CA GLU A 636 -46.73 -5.04 -3.69
C GLU A 636 -47.35 -4.50 -2.38
N GLU A 637 -47.60 -3.19 -2.28
CA GLU A 637 -48.23 -2.57 -1.11
C GLU A 637 -49.62 -3.19 -0.84
N ASP A 638 -50.41 -3.44 -1.90
CA ASP A 638 -51.71 -4.09 -1.79
C ASP A 638 -51.56 -5.54 -1.26
N ILE A 639 -50.54 -6.27 -1.71
CA ILE A 639 -50.24 -7.63 -1.26
C ILE A 639 -49.84 -7.63 0.21
N ARG A 640 -48.90 -6.76 0.63
CA ARG A 640 -48.47 -6.64 2.03
C ARG A 640 -49.63 -6.25 2.95
N ALA A 641 -50.49 -5.33 2.52
CA ALA A 641 -51.68 -4.95 3.28
C ALA A 641 -52.65 -6.13 3.44
N ALA A 642 -52.89 -6.90 2.37
CA ALA A 642 -53.72 -8.09 2.41
C ALA A 642 -53.10 -9.21 3.26
N LEU A 643 -51.77 -9.36 3.23
CA LEU A 643 -51.02 -10.32 4.04
C LEU A 643 -51.13 -9.96 5.52
N THR A 644 -50.93 -8.69 5.86
CA THR A 644 -51.12 -8.17 7.21
C THR A 644 -52.55 -8.39 7.72
N GLU A 645 -53.57 -8.20 6.86
CA GLU A 645 -54.96 -8.49 7.21
C GLU A 645 -55.17 -9.99 7.47
N ALA A 646 -54.56 -10.85 6.66
CA ALA A 646 -54.62 -12.30 6.85
C ALA A 646 -53.93 -12.76 8.14
N ILE A 647 -52.75 -12.22 8.46
CA ILE A 647 -52.01 -12.47 9.72
C ILE A 647 -52.83 -11.97 10.90
N THR A 648 -53.41 -10.77 10.81
CA THR A 648 -54.28 -10.23 11.86
C THR A 648 -55.49 -11.14 12.09
N ALA A 649 -56.15 -11.58 11.02
CA ALA A 649 -57.29 -12.49 11.10
C ALA A 649 -56.88 -13.87 11.67
N TYR A 650 -55.68 -14.35 11.36
CA TYR A 650 -55.11 -15.55 11.97
C TYR A 650 -54.92 -15.37 13.49
N ASN A 651 -54.26 -14.29 13.91
CA ASN A 651 -54.01 -13.98 15.32
C ASN A 651 -55.32 -13.75 16.09
N GLU A 652 -56.32 -13.07 15.51
CA GLU A 652 -57.65 -12.92 16.12
C GLU A 652 -58.37 -14.27 16.29
N ARG A 653 -58.24 -15.19 15.31
CA ARG A 653 -58.78 -16.55 15.41
C ARG A 653 -58.06 -17.34 16.51
N LEU A 654 -56.74 -17.23 16.61
CA LEU A 654 -55.91 -17.84 17.65
C LEU A 654 -56.29 -17.31 19.04
N ASP A 655 -56.35 -15.99 19.21
CA ASP A 655 -56.78 -15.32 20.44
C ASP A 655 -58.20 -15.69 20.86
N GLY A 656 -59.12 -15.78 19.90
CA GLY A 656 -60.50 -16.18 20.16
C GLY A 656 -60.57 -17.59 20.78
N VAL A 657 -59.69 -18.48 20.33
CA VAL A 657 -59.56 -19.84 20.82
C VAL A 657 -58.88 -19.86 22.19
N ASN A 658 -57.76 -19.15 22.36
CA ASN A 658 -56.98 -19.08 23.59
C ASN A 658 -57.76 -18.43 24.76
N ASN A 659 -58.53 -17.38 24.48
CA ASN A 659 -59.31 -16.64 25.48
C ASN A 659 -60.67 -17.28 25.83
N ALA A 660 -61.00 -18.43 25.26
CA ALA A 660 -62.28 -19.08 25.44
C ALA A 660 -62.46 -19.72 26.84
N SER A 661 -63.12 -19.00 27.75
CA SER A 661 -63.29 -19.45 29.16
C SER A 661 -64.34 -20.55 29.40
N SER A 662 -65.01 -21.06 28.37
CA SER A 662 -66.04 -22.10 28.50
C SER A 662 -66.15 -22.95 27.25
N ILE A 663 -66.57 -24.21 27.40
CA ILE A 663 -66.81 -25.15 26.28
C ILE A 663 -67.64 -24.54 25.15
N VAL A 664 -68.64 -23.72 25.49
CA VAL A 664 -69.49 -23.06 24.48
C VAL A 664 -68.72 -21.98 23.73
N GLN A 665 -67.89 -21.20 24.43
CA GLN A 665 -67.00 -20.21 23.81
C GLN A 665 -65.90 -20.89 22.99
N THR A 666 -65.28 -21.97 23.49
CA THR A 666 -64.26 -22.73 22.77
C THR A 666 -64.85 -23.31 21.50
N ARG A 667 -66.05 -23.90 21.57
CA ARG A 667 -66.77 -24.39 20.38
C ARG A 667 -67.09 -23.28 19.38
N ASP A 668 -67.49 -22.10 19.87
CA ASP A 668 -67.85 -20.98 18.99
C ASP A 668 -66.59 -20.34 18.36
N ALA A 669 -65.46 -20.30 19.08
CA ALA A 669 -64.15 -19.88 18.58
C ALA A 669 -63.57 -20.89 17.58
N LEU A 670 -63.62 -22.20 17.87
CA LEU A 670 -63.21 -23.25 16.94
C LEU A 670 -64.07 -23.30 15.67
N ARG A 671 -65.36 -22.92 15.78
CA ARG A 671 -66.24 -22.77 14.62
C ARG A 671 -65.77 -21.64 13.69
N GLU A 672 -65.20 -20.59 14.26
CA GLU A 672 -64.69 -19.42 13.54
C GLU A 672 -63.27 -19.65 13.01
N ALA A 673 -62.42 -20.35 13.77
CA ALA A 673 -61.03 -20.63 13.43
C ALA A 673 -60.85 -21.78 12.43
N VAL A 674 -61.70 -22.82 12.47
CA VAL A 674 -61.54 -24.04 11.65
C VAL A 674 -62.63 -24.15 10.60
N GLN A 675 -62.22 -24.03 9.33
CA GLN A 675 -63.12 -24.21 8.19
C GLN A 675 -63.74 -25.62 8.20
N GLY A 676 -65.06 -25.69 8.07
CA GLY A 676 -65.78 -26.97 8.07
C GLY A 676 -66.12 -27.53 9.46
N PHE A 677 -65.69 -26.90 10.56
CA PHE A 677 -66.10 -27.29 11.91
C PHE A 677 -67.63 -27.29 12.07
N ASP A 678 -68.32 -26.40 11.35
CA ASP A 678 -69.78 -26.33 11.29
C ASP A 678 -70.47 -27.52 10.63
N GLN A 679 -69.74 -28.32 9.86
CA GLN A 679 -70.27 -29.51 9.20
C GLN A 679 -70.35 -30.71 10.15
N LEU A 680 -69.69 -30.63 11.30
CA LEU A 680 -69.74 -31.66 12.34
C LEU A 680 -71.09 -31.67 13.06
N GLU A 681 -71.51 -32.84 13.53
CA GLU A 681 -72.69 -32.90 14.40
C GLU A 681 -72.42 -32.11 15.69
N GLY A 682 -73.42 -31.38 16.19
CA GLY A 682 -73.24 -30.50 17.34
C GLY A 682 -72.77 -31.20 18.63
N SER A 683 -72.93 -32.53 18.74
CA SER A 683 -72.31 -33.32 19.82
C SER A 683 -70.81 -33.49 19.63
N THR A 684 -70.34 -33.72 18.40
CA THR A 684 -68.92 -33.83 18.05
C THR A 684 -68.21 -32.50 18.17
N GLN A 685 -68.87 -31.39 17.78
CA GLN A 685 -68.35 -30.04 18.02
C GLN A 685 -68.14 -29.76 19.52
N LEU A 686 -69.07 -30.22 20.36
CA LEU A 686 -68.97 -30.06 21.82
C LEU A 686 -67.89 -30.96 22.41
N GLU A 687 -67.79 -32.20 21.95
CA GLU A 687 -66.76 -33.16 22.38
C GLU A 687 -65.35 -32.68 22.02
N LEU A 688 -65.17 -32.15 20.81
CA LEU A 688 -63.90 -31.52 20.39
C LEU A 688 -63.57 -30.28 21.22
N ALA A 689 -64.55 -29.39 21.44
CA ALA A 689 -64.35 -28.21 22.29
C ALA A 689 -64.11 -28.55 23.77
N GLU A 690 -64.70 -29.65 24.26
CA GLU A 690 -64.43 -30.20 25.59
C GLU A 690 -63.02 -30.76 25.67
N ASN A 691 -62.61 -31.61 24.73
CA ASN A 691 -61.25 -32.18 24.69
C ASN A 691 -60.19 -31.08 24.59
N PHE A 692 -60.41 -30.11 23.70
CA PHE A 692 -59.50 -28.98 23.51
C PHE A 692 -59.32 -28.17 24.79
N ARG A 693 -60.44 -27.85 25.48
CA ARG A 693 -60.38 -27.15 26.76
C ARG A 693 -59.75 -28.01 27.86
N ASP A 694 -60.07 -29.31 27.92
CA ASP A 694 -59.55 -30.18 28.97
C ASP A 694 -58.03 -30.40 28.83
N VAL A 695 -57.48 -30.39 27.61
CA VAL A 695 -56.03 -30.37 27.35
C VAL A 695 -55.39 -29.05 27.79
N VAL A 696 -56.04 -27.90 27.55
CA VAL A 696 -55.54 -26.57 27.96
C VAL A 696 -55.61 -26.35 29.48
N PHE A 697 -56.51 -27.03 30.20
CA PHE A 697 -56.84 -26.75 31.61
C PHE A 697 -56.67 -27.95 32.56
N THR A 698 -55.86 -28.97 32.25
CA THR A 698 -55.57 -30.05 33.19
C THR A 698 -54.81 -29.55 34.42
N GLU A 699 -55.58 -29.25 35.46
CA GLU A 699 -55.25 -28.66 36.78
C GLU A 699 -54.30 -29.52 37.67
N ASP A 700 -53.74 -30.63 37.17
CA ASP A 700 -52.90 -31.56 37.95
C ASP A 700 -51.38 -31.33 37.81
N ALA A 701 -50.92 -30.37 36.98
CA ALA A 701 -49.49 -30.10 36.78
C ALA A 701 -48.93 -28.84 37.48
N ILE A 702 -49.76 -28.01 38.14
CA ILE A 702 -49.29 -26.75 38.76
C ILE A 702 -49.56 -26.78 40.27
N ASP A 703 -48.60 -27.32 41.02
CA ASP A 703 -48.52 -27.22 42.49
C ASP A 703 -47.22 -26.50 42.87
N ASP A 704 -47.11 -25.20 42.56
CA ASP A 704 -46.25 -24.30 43.34
C ASP A 704 -46.70 -22.82 43.26
N ASP A 705 -46.56 -22.13 44.40
CA ASP A 705 -47.23 -20.87 44.77
C ASP A 705 -46.62 -19.58 44.14
N ASP A 706 -45.84 -19.65 43.05
CA ASP A 706 -44.98 -18.52 42.62
C ASP A 706 -45.01 -18.16 41.10
N ILE A 707 -46.12 -18.34 40.39
CA ILE A 707 -46.27 -17.77 39.03
C ILE A 707 -47.36 -16.68 39.02
N ASP A 708 -46.91 -15.44 38.96
CA ASP A 708 -47.72 -14.33 38.47
C ASP A 708 -48.16 -14.67 37.04
N ALA A 709 -49.46 -14.66 36.81
CA ALA A 709 -50.08 -15.07 35.57
C ALA A 709 -49.69 -14.17 34.39
N GLU A 710 -48.70 -14.59 33.61
CA GLU A 710 -48.67 -14.39 32.17
C GLU A 710 -49.00 -15.73 31.51
N PHE A 711 -50.00 -15.70 30.64
CA PHE A 711 -50.46 -16.85 29.87
C PHE A 711 -49.45 -17.00 28.74
N ASP A 712 -48.62 -18.04 28.81
CA ASP A 712 -47.56 -18.25 27.82
C ASP A 712 -48.18 -18.39 26.42
N GLU A 713 -47.78 -17.55 25.47
CA GLU A 713 -48.26 -17.59 24.08
C GLU A 713 -47.97 -18.95 23.43
N ASP A 714 -46.93 -19.65 23.91
CA ASP A 714 -46.50 -20.97 23.45
C ASP A 714 -47.52 -22.09 23.75
N LEU A 715 -48.27 -21.98 24.86
CA LEU A 715 -49.31 -22.96 25.19
C LEU A 715 -50.53 -22.87 24.24
N GLY A 716 -50.78 -21.67 23.69
CA GLY A 716 -51.78 -21.45 22.65
C GLY A 716 -51.37 -22.02 21.29
N ARG A 717 -50.06 -21.96 20.98
CA ARG A 717 -49.46 -22.47 19.74
C ARG A 717 -49.45 -24.00 19.70
N TYR A 718 -49.01 -24.67 20.77
CA TYR A 718 -49.06 -26.14 20.94
C TYR A 718 -50.47 -26.72 20.74
N VAL A 719 -51.47 -25.96 21.19
CA VAL A 719 -52.87 -26.33 21.15
C VAL A 719 -53.49 -26.07 19.76
N PHE A 720 -52.99 -25.08 19.02
CA PHE A 720 -53.38 -24.82 17.62
C PHE A 720 -52.76 -25.84 16.65
N ASP A 721 -51.53 -26.30 16.88
CA ASP A 721 -50.93 -27.39 16.10
C ASP A 721 -51.70 -28.72 16.30
N ASN A 722 -52.26 -28.93 17.49
CA ASN A 722 -53.20 -30.03 17.76
C ASN A 722 -54.57 -29.87 17.03
N LEU A 723 -54.95 -28.69 16.55
CA LEU A 723 -56.13 -28.53 15.66
C LEU A 723 -55.87 -29.09 14.27
N THR A 724 -54.62 -29.14 13.80
CA THR A 724 -54.25 -29.84 12.57
C THR A 724 -54.44 -31.35 12.74
N SER A 725 -54.14 -31.89 13.93
CA SER A 725 -54.48 -33.26 14.32
C SER A 725 -56.00 -33.51 14.36
N VAL A 726 -56.81 -32.55 14.82
CA VAL A 726 -58.28 -32.59 14.71
C VAL A 726 -58.75 -32.50 13.25
N ARG A 727 -58.11 -31.70 12.41
CA ARG A 727 -58.39 -31.55 10.97
C ARG A 727 -58.15 -32.88 10.23
N ASN A 728 -57.06 -33.58 10.56
CA ASN A 728 -56.75 -34.93 10.09
C ASN A 728 -57.74 -35.98 10.62
N LEU A 729 -58.19 -35.83 11.87
CA LEU A 729 -59.24 -36.66 12.49
C LEU A 729 -60.62 -36.53 11.81
N LEU A 730 -60.90 -35.41 11.15
CA LEU A 730 -62.15 -35.15 10.42
C LEU A 730 -62.09 -35.61 8.95
N ALA A 731 -60.89 -35.85 8.43
CA ALA A 731 -60.67 -36.39 7.10
C ALA A 731 -60.68 -37.94 7.07
N ASP A 732 -60.53 -38.61 8.22
CA ASP A 732 -60.46 -40.07 8.33
C ASP A 732 -61.52 -40.66 9.30
N ASP A 733 -62.19 -41.75 8.89
CA ASP A 733 -63.44 -42.27 9.47
C ASP A 733 -63.20 -43.38 10.54
N ASP A 734 -61.99 -43.47 11.12
CA ASP A 734 -61.59 -44.55 12.05
C ASP A 734 -60.57 -44.09 13.11
N VAL A 735 -61.02 -43.86 14.35
CA VAL A 735 -60.15 -43.42 15.47
C VAL A 735 -60.09 -44.49 16.55
N SER A 736 -58.92 -45.12 16.70
CA SER A 736 -58.51 -45.77 17.95
C SER A 736 -57.02 -45.61 18.22
N GLY A 737 -56.69 -44.86 19.28
CA GLY A 737 -55.37 -44.78 19.89
C GLY A 737 -54.75 -43.40 19.78
N VAL A 738 -55.00 -42.55 20.78
CA VAL A 738 -54.13 -41.42 21.09
C VAL A 738 -53.35 -41.85 22.34
N ASP A 739 -52.04 -41.96 22.19
CA ASP A 739 -51.06 -42.13 23.26
C ASP A 739 -50.52 -40.73 23.61
N ASP A 740 -50.20 -40.54 24.88
CA ASP A 740 -49.83 -39.28 25.52
C ASP A 740 -48.34 -38.93 25.37
N GLY A 741 -48.01 -37.64 25.55
CA GLY A 741 -46.66 -37.14 25.84
C GLY A 741 -45.69 -37.02 24.66
N THR A 742 -45.75 -35.91 23.92
CA THR A 742 -44.60 -35.49 23.12
C THR A 742 -43.53 -34.98 24.08
N LEU A 743 -42.42 -35.70 24.16
CA LEU A 743 -41.16 -35.21 24.68
C LEU A 743 -40.71 -34.07 23.76
N ASP A 744 -40.26 -32.95 24.32
CA ASP A 744 -39.64 -31.85 23.57
C ASP A 744 -38.13 -31.96 23.82
N THR A 745 -37.38 -32.28 22.78
CA THR A 745 -35.92 -32.36 22.82
C THR A 745 -35.39 -31.26 21.92
N SER A 746 -34.89 -30.17 22.49
CA SER A 746 -34.11 -29.20 21.72
C SER A 746 -32.63 -29.57 21.81
N LEU A 747 -32.01 -29.93 20.69
CA LEU A 747 -30.54 -29.93 20.59
C LEU A 747 -30.07 -28.49 20.39
N SER A 748 -29.01 -28.12 21.10
CA SER A 748 -28.35 -26.82 20.93
C SER A 748 -26.86 -27.01 21.19
N PHE A 749 -26.02 -26.67 20.22
CA PHE A 749 -24.58 -26.79 20.33
C PHE A 749 -24.00 -25.43 20.73
N THR A 750 -23.00 -25.43 21.60
CA THR A 750 -22.12 -24.25 21.79
C THR A 750 -20.87 -24.51 20.99
N SER A 751 -20.80 -23.96 19.78
CA SER A 751 -19.55 -23.77 19.05
C SER A 751 -18.77 -22.59 19.67
N LEU A 752 -17.45 -22.57 19.53
CA LEU A 752 -16.60 -21.46 19.98
C LEU A 752 -16.71 -20.22 19.05
N ALA A 753 -17.25 -20.40 17.84
CA ALA A 753 -17.62 -19.37 16.88
C ALA A 753 -19.02 -19.66 16.32
N ASP A 754 -19.79 -18.65 15.93
CA ASP A 754 -21.11 -18.76 15.28
C ASP A 754 -21.08 -19.50 13.89
N SER A 755 -20.18 -20.47 13.66
CA SER A 755 -20.01 -21.22 12.40
C SER A 755 -20.36 -22.71 12.54
N GLU A 756 -20.95 -23.29 11.48
CA GLU A 756 -21.27 -24.73 11.37
C GLU A 756 -20.05 -25.59 10.95
N VAL A 757 -18.82 -25.10 11.14
CA VAL A 757 -17.56 -25.71 10.69
C VAL A 757 -16.66 -26.04 11.88
N ILE A 758 -16.11 -27.25 11.94
CA ILE A 758 -15.17 -27.74 12.96
C ILE A 758 -13.77 -27.78 12.36
N ASN A 759 -12.88 -26.94 12.87
CA ASN A 759 -11.53 -26.79 12.32
C ASN A 759 -10.48 -27.72 12.95
N ALA A 760 -9.24 -27.64 12.44
CA ALA A 760 -8.12 -28.45 12.92
C ALA A 760 -7.80 -28.30 14.43
N GLU A 761 -8.09 -27.15 15.04
CA GLU A 761 -7.88 -26.90 16.48
C GLU A 761 -9.00 -27.49 17.35
N GLU A 762 -10.20 -27.64 16.79
CA GLU A 762 -11.41 -28.06 17.50
C GLU A 762 -11.72 -29.56 17.37
N VAL A 763 -11.27 -30.19 16.27
CA VAL A 763 -11.66 -31.55 15.88
C VAL A 763 -11.32 -32.62 16.93
N ASP A 764 -10.32 -32.41 17.78
CA ASP A 764 -9.93 -33.35 18.83
C ASP A 764 -10.79 -33.26 20.10
N SER A 765 -11.63 -32.22 20.22
CA SER A 765 -12.39 -31.90 21.42
C SER A 765 -13.64 -31.05 21.12
N VAL A 766 -14.62 -31.65 20.45
CA VAL A 766 -15.91 -31.02 20.09
C VAL A 766 -16.94 -31.19 21.20
N ASP A 767 -17.45 -30.10 21.75
CA ASP A 767 -18.50 -30.13 22.78
C ASP A 767 -19.90 -30.22 22.16
N ILE A 768 -20.56 -31.37 22.35
CA ILE A 768 -21.93 -31.62 21.91
C ILE A 768 -22.88 -31.45 23.10
N ALA A 769 -23.85 -30.55 22.98
CA ALA A 769 -24.76 -30.19 24.06
C ALA A 769 -26.22 -30.10 23.59
N GLY A 770 -27.13 -29.93 24.55
CA GLY A 770 -28.54 -29.67 24.30
C GLY A 770 -29.35 -29.56 25.59
N GLU A 771 -30.65 -29.30 25.42
CA GLU A 771 -31.60 -29.18 26.53
C GLU A 771 -32.65 -30.29 26.45
N VAL A 772 -32.93 -30.94 27.59
CA VAL A 772 -33.99 -31.93 27.72
C VAL A 772 -34.40 -32.09 29.19
N GLU A 773 -35.67 -32.44 29.43
CA GLU A 773 -36.25 -32.69 30.76
C GLU A 773 -35.25 -33.35 31.72
N SER A 774 -35.09 -32.76 32.91
CA SER A 774 -34.08 -33.18 33.90
C SER A 774 -34.14 -34.68 34.23
N GLY A 775 -33.00 -35.36 34.06
CA GLY A 775 -32.87 -36.79 34.33
C GLY A 775 -33.25 -37.70 33.15
N SER A 776 -33.56 -37.13 31.98
CA SER A 776 -33.69 -37.87 30.73
C SER A 776 -32.35 -38.44 30.27
N THR A 777 -32.39 -39.63 29.66
CA THR A 777 -31.20 -40.25 29.06
C THR A 777 -31.12 -39.84 27.60
N VAL A 778 -29.99 -39.29 27.17
CA VAL A 778 -29.75 -38.90 25.78
C VAL A 778 -28.80 -39.90 25.15
N ALA A 779 -29.15 -40.46 24.00
CA ALA A 779 -28.29 -41.31 23.18
C ALA A 779 -27.89 -40.54 21.92
N VAL A 780 -26.60 -40.28 21.75
CA VAL A 780 -26.07 -39.53 20.60
C VAL A 780 -25.37 -40.50 19.66
N SER A 781 -25.64 -40.35 18.36
CA SER A 781 -25.06 -41.09 17.25
C SER A 781 -24.47 -40.11 16.25
N ILE A 782 -23.23 -40.32 15.83
CA ILE A 782 -22.51 -39.46 14.88
C ILE A 782 -22.11 -40.30 13.67
N TYR A 783 -22.31 -39.75 12.47
CA TYR A 783 -22.15 -40.41 11.18
C TYR A 783 -21.20 -39.62 10.28
N GLU A 784 -20.09 -40.23 9.87
CA GLU A 784 -19.10 -39.64 8.98
C GLU A 784 -19.57 -39.65 7.52
N GLY A 785 -19.42 -38.53 6.81
CA GLY A 785 -19.66 -38.40 5.36
C GLY A 785 -21.11 -38.66 4.95
N GLN A 786 -22.05 -38.39 5.86
CA GLN A 786 -23.48 -38.58 5.67
C GLN A 786 -24.22 -37.32 6.08
N THR A 787 -25.36 -37.08 5.43
CA THR A 787 -26.32 -36.03 5.77
C THR A 787 -27.60 -36.61 6.40
N ASP A 788 -27.62 -37.93 6.66
CA ASP A 788 -28.73 -38.64 7.29
C ASP A 788 -28.24 -39.85 8.13
N ASN A 789 -29.17 -40.48 8.86
CA ASN A 789 -28.90 -41.65 9.71
C ASN A 789 -28.89 -43.00 8.95
N SER A 790 -28.62 -43.02 7.64
CA SER A 790 -28.83 -44.23 6.82
C SER A 790 -27.75 -45.33 6.96
N GLY A 791 -26.76 -45.14 7.85
CA GLY A 791 -25.63 -46.04 8.12
C GLY A 791 -25.57 -46.67 9.52
N ASP A 792 -24.46 -47.37 9.79
CA ASP A 792 -24.03 -47.70 11.16
C ASP A 792 -23.31 -46.47 11.71
N ALA A 793 -23.73 -45.93 12.86
CA ALA A 793 -23.08 -44.77 13.49
C ALA A 793 -21.62 -45.07 13.84
N ASP A 794 -20.74 -44.12 13.54
CA ASP A 794 -19.29 -44.22 13.74
C ASP A 794 -18.92 -44.00 15.22
N ILE A 795 -19.59 -43.03 15.86
CA ILE A 795 -19.48 -42.78 17.31
C ILE A 795 -20.88 -42.86 17.92
N THR A 796 -20.99 -43.54 19.07
CA THR A 796 -22.21 -43.54 19.87
C THR A 796 -21.88 -43.40 21.35
N PHE A 797 -22.64 -42.57 22.06
CA PHE A 797 -22.53 -42.44 23.51
C PHE A 797 -23.89 -42.15 24.14
N THR A 798 -23.95 -42.21 25.47
CA THR A 798 -25.16 -41.91 26.22
C THR A 798 -24.83 -41.04 27.41
N THR A 799 -25.58 -39.94 27.57
CA THR A 799 -25.46 -39.02 28.71
C THR A 799 -26.82 -38.83 29.41
N THR A 800 -26.89 -37.99 30.43
CA THR A 800 -28.11 -37.70 31.18
C THR A 800 -28.17 -36.22 31.51
N SER A 801 -29.32 -35.58 31.29
CA SER A 801 -29.48 -34.16 31.61
C SER A 801 -29.34 -33.87 33.11
N ASN A 802 -28.80 -32.70 33.40
CA ASN A 802 -28.54 -32.22 34.74
C ASN A 802 -29.83 -31.65 35.39
N SER A 803 -29.72 -31.03 36.58
CA SER A 803 -30.88 -30.46 37.28
C SER A 803 -31.43 -29.17 36.65
N ASP A 804 -30.65 -28.58 35.76
CA ASP A 804 -30.94 -27.35 35.03
C ASP A 804 -31.38 -27.66 33.59
N GLU A 805 -31.73 -28.92 33.30
CA GLU A 805 -32.25 -29.43 32.01
C GLU A 805 -31.24 -29.44 30.86
N GLU A 806 -29.95 -29.27 31.15
CA GLU A 806 -28.90 -29.29 30.12
C GLU A 806 -28.14 -30.63 30.12
N TRP A 807 -27.60 -31.02 28.97
CA TRP A 807 -26.61 -32.08 28.85
C TRP A 807 -25.46 -31.64 27.95
N SER A 808 -24.27 -32.20 28.19
CA SER A 808 -23.12 -31.99 27.32
C SER A 808 -22.17 -33.19 27.37
N GLU A 809 -21.45 -33.45 26.28
CA GLU A 809 -20.37 -34.41 26.20
C GLU A 809 -19.34 -33.94 25.17
N THR A 810 -18.05 -34.08 25.50
CA THR A 810 -16.95 -33.76 24.59
C THR A 810 -16.59 -35.00 23.77
N VAL A 811 -16.48 -34.85 22.45
CA VAL A 811 -16.18 -35.93 21.50
C VAL A 811 -14.94 -35.61 20.68
N ASP A 812 -14.12 -36.62 20.45
CA ASP A 812 -12.96 -36.58 19.56
C ASP A 812 -13.41 -37.03 18.16
N LEU A 813 -13.44 -36.08 17.22
CA LEU A 813 -13.79 -36.31 15.81
C LEU A 813 -12.54 -36.40 14.92
N SER A 814 -11.31 -36.34 15.46
CA SER A 814 -10.06 -36.28 14.69
C SER A 814 -9.78 -37.53 13.84
N GLY A 815 -10.64 -38.55 13.93
CA GLY A 815 -10.57 -39.76 13.13
C GLY A 815 -11.46 -39.72 11.87
N PHE A 816 -12.26 -38.67 11.71
CA PHE A 816 -13.14 -38.45 10.57
C PHE A 816 -12.37 -37.69 9.48
N ALA A 817 -12.75 -37.90 8.22
CA ALA A 817 -12.28 -37.11 7.09
C ALA A 817 -13.06 -35.78 6.99
N ASP A 818 -12.46 -34.80 6.32
CA ASP A 818 -13.12 -33.52 6.02
C ASP A 818 -14.41 -33.73 5.19
N GLY A 819 -15.40 -32.89 5.45
CA GLY A 819 -16.75 -32.91 4.89
C GLY A 819 -17.86 -33.09 5.94
N ASP A 820 -19.08 -33.32 5.45
CA ASP A 820 -20.29 -33.38 6.29
C ASP A 820 -20.26 -34.51 7.35
N VAL A 821 -20.67 -34.14 8.56
CA VAL A 821 -20.91 -35.01 9.70
C VAL A 821 -22.32 -34.82 10.21
N PHE A 822 -23.10 -35.90 10.18
CA PHE A 822 -24.45 -35.91 10.71
C PHE A 822 -24.46 -36.39 12.17
N ILE A 823 -25.10 -35.63 13.05
CA ILE A 823 -25.22 -35.92 14.48
C ILE A 823 -26.71 -36.07 14.80
N GLU A 824 -27.10 -37.19 15.41
CA GLU A 824 -28.45 -37.47 15.87
C GLU A 824 -28.42 -37.67 17.39
N ALA A 825 -29.27 -36.96 18.14
CA ALA A 825 -29.47 -37.22 19.55
C ALA A 825 -30.92 -37.65 19.81
N ILE A 826 -31.07 -38.79 20.48
CA ILE A 826 -32.36 -39.35 20.88
C ILE A 826 -32.47 -39.30 22.39
N ALA A 827 -33.36 -38.48 22.91
CA ALA A 827 -33.66 -38.46 24.32
C ALA A 827 -34.70 -39.52 24.71
N THR A 828 -34.64 -39.95 25.96
CA THR A 828 -35.62 -40.85 26.58
C THR A 828 -35.85 -40.42 28.02
N ASN A 829 -37.08 -39.99 28.34
CA ASN A 829 -37.40 -39.58 29.71
C ASN A 829 -37.63 -40.76 30.66
N ILE A 830 -37.90 -40.41 31.93
CA ILE A 830 -38.17 -41.39 32.98
C ILE A 830 -39.45 -42.22 32.76
N SER A 831 -40.37 -41.73 31.93
CA SER A 831 -41.62 -42.39 31.54
C SER A 831 -41.42 -43.36 30.37
N GLY A 832 -40.31 -43.23 29.64
CA GLY A 832 -39.94 -44.04 28.48
C GLY A 832 -40.44 -43.49 27.14
N GLU A 833 -40.86 -42.23 27.11
CA GLU A 833 -41.10 -41.46 25.88
C GLU A 833 -39.76 -41.08 25.26
N THR A 834 -39.72 -40.99 23.93
CA THR A 834 -38.51 -40.69 23.17
C THR A 834 -38.79 -39.61 22.15
N ASP A 835 -37.82 -38.74 21.94
CA ASP A 835 -37.82 -37.74 20.88
C ASP A 835 -36.38 -37.54 20.40
N ASP A 836 -36.24 -37.07 19.17
CA ASP A 836 -34.98 -37.04 18.43
C ASP A 836 -34.79 -35.73 17.70
N GLU A 837 -33.54 -35.28 17.68
CA GLU A 837 -33.12 -34.05 17.00
C GLU A 837 -31.79 -34.33 16.30
N ASN A 838 -31.47 -33.57 15.25
CA ASN A 838 -30.27 -33.81 14.46
C ASN A 838 -29.69 -32.53 13.84
N VAL A 839 -28.40 -32.57 13.53
CA VAL A 839 -27.67 -31.49 12.85
C VAL A 839 -26.65 -32.08 11.88
N THR A 840 -26.33 -31.34 10.83
CA THR A 840 -25.15 -31.59 9.99
C THR A 840 -24.14 -30.49 10.26
N VAL A 841 -22.89 -30.87 10.54
CA VAL A 841 -21.76 -29.94 10.69
C VAL A 841 -20.67 -30.33 9.70
N GLU A 842 -19.87 -29.37 9.25
CA GLU A 842 -18.74 -29.65 8.36
C GLU A 842 -17.46 -29.81 9.18
N ILE A 843 -16.69 -30.88 8.93
CA ILE A 843 -15.30 -30.96 9.39
C ILE A 843 -14.42 -30.41 8.27
N ASP A 844 -13.61 -29.42 8.60
CA ASP A 844 -12.60 -28.89 7.69
C ASP A 844 -11.31 -28.67 8.47
N THR A 845 -10.39 -29.63 8.39
CA THR A 845 -9.16 -29.63 9.20
C THR A 845 -7.90 -29.35 8.40
N ALA A 846 -8.03 -28.97 7.14
CA ALA A 846 -6.89 -28.82 6.25
C ALA A 846 -7.15 -27.78 5.17
N LEU A 847 -6.26 -26.79 5.11
CA LEU A 847 -6.17 -25.91 3.96
C LEU A 847 -5.68 -26.71 2.75
N ASN A 848 -6.46 -26.68 1.67
CA ASN A 848 -6.10 -27.39 0.44
C ASN A 848 -4.85 -26.80 -0.25
N ASP A 849 -4.15 -27.63 -1.02
CA ASP A 849 -2.97 -27.20 -1.77
C ASP A 849 -3.35 -26.17 -2.85
N PRO A 850 -2.66 -25.03 -2.94
CA PRO A 850 -2.92 -24.04 -3.97
C PRO A 850 -2.43 -24.54 -5.33
N SER A 851 -3.02 -23.98 -6.38
CA SER A 851 -2.52 -24.09 -7.75
C SER A 851 -1.93 -22.78 -8.21
N VAL A 852 -0.80 -22.81 -8.93
CA VAL A 852 -0.23 -21.61 -9.55
C VAL A 852 -1.00 -21.31 -10.83
N THR A 853 -1.67 -20.15 -10.89
CA THR A 853 -2.47 -19.71 -12.05
C THR A 853 -1.64 -18.90 -13.05
N SER A 854 -0.72 -18.07 -12.56
CA SER A 854 0.32 -17.40 -13.33
C SER A 854 1.62 -17.30 -12.51
N SER A 855 2.76 -17.24 -13.20
CA SER A 855 4.07 -16.98 -12.59
C SER A 855 5.03 -16.38 -13.60
N SER A 856 5.87 -15.44 -13.17
CA SER A 856 7.02 -14.87 -13.88
C SER A 856 8.26 -14.89 -12.95
N ALA A 857 9.37 -14.26 -13.33
CA ALA A 857 10.48 -14.06 -12.38
C ALA A 857 10.08 -13.18 -11.17
N THR A 858 9.18 -12.21 -11.39
CA THR A 858 8.84 -11.16 -10.42
C THR A 858 7.47 -11.33 -9.76
N GLU A 859 6.65 -12.28 -10.21
CA GLU A 859 5.30 -12.48 -9.69
C GLU A 859 4.89 -13.95 -9.60
N ILE A 860 4.14 -14.30 -8.55
CA ILE A 860 3.41 -15.56 -8.45
C ILE A 860 1.97 -15.29 -8.05
N VAL A 861 1.02 -15.87 -8.80
CA VAL A 861 -0.40 -15.91 -8.42
C VAL A 861 -0.78 -17.35 -8.04
N ALA A 862 -1.17 -17.53 -6.78
CA ALA A 862 -1.56 -18.80 -6.18
C ALA A 862 -3.05 -18.81 -5.86
N ASP A 863 -3.78 -19.75 -6.45
CA ASP A 863 -5.22 -19.96 -6.30
C ASP A 863 -5.50 -21.14 -5.38
N PHE A 864 -6.05 -20.84 -4.20
CA PHE A 864 -6.47 -21.81 -3.19
C PHE A 864 -7.90 -22.29 -3.48
N ALA A 865 -8.22 -23.51 -3.03
CA ALA A 865 -9.58 -24.03 -3.17
C ALA A 865 -10.59 -23.33 -2.21
N GLU A 866 -10.09 -22.62 -1.21
CA GLU A 866 -10.82 -21.96 -0.13
C GLU A 866 -10.30 -20.52 0.06
N ASP A 867 -11.13 -19.66 0.63
CA ASP A 867 -10.78 -18.26 0.91
C ASP A 867 -9.65 -18.15 1.94
N VAL A 868 -8.62 -17.37 1.61
CA VAL A 868 -7.44 -17.15 2.43
C VAL A 868 -7.63 -15.89 3.28
N ALA A 869 -7.56 -16.06 4.59
CA ALA A 869 -7.69 -14.96 5.55
C ALA A 869 -6.35 -14.28 5.86
N ASN A 870 -5.24 -15.03 5.84
CA ASN A 870 -3.93 -14.51 6.19
C ASN A 870 -2.80 -15.26 5.47
N VAL A 871 -1.72 -14.56 5.13
CA VAL A 871 -0.50 -15.12 4.53
C VAL A 871 0.72 -14.54 5.23
N ASN A 872 1.70 -15.38 5.54
CA ASN A 872 2.92 -14.98 6.20
C ASN A 872 4.13 -15.60 5.49
N VAL A 873 5.03 -14.75 5.02
CA VAL A 873 6.28 -15.16 4.35
C VAL A 873 7.31 -15.56 5.40
N GLY A 874 7.95 -16.68 5.14
CA GLY A 874 8.90 -17.33 6.01
C GLY A 874 10.35 -17.08 5.58
N THR A 875 11.10 -18.16 5.38
CA THR A 875 12.51 -18.06 5.00
C THR A 875 12.62 -17.84 3.50
N GLU A 876 13.38 -16.83 3.10
CA GLU A 876 13.73 -16.56 1.71
C GLU A 876 15.16 -17.03 1.41
N THR A 877 15.43 -17.44 0.19
CA THR A 877 16.75 -17.88 -0.29
C THR A 877 16.93 -17.42 -1.72
N GLY A 878 17.81 -16.43 -1.93
CA GLY A 878 18.17 -15.93 -3.26
C GLY A 878 17.12 -15.02 -3.91
N VAL A 879 16.06 -14.65 -3.17
CA VAL A 879 14.98 -13.75 -3.59
C VAL A 879 14.50 -12.94 -2.39
N ASP A 880 13.82 -11.83 -2.65
CA ASP A 880 13.11 -11.05 -1.65
C ASP A 880 11.63 -10.92 -2.06
N VAL A 881 10.69 -11.27 -1.17
CA VAL A 881 9.26 -11.05 -1.41
C VAL A 881 8.89 -9.64 -0.94
N THR A 882 8.76 -8.72 -1.89
CA THR A 882 8.53 -7.29 -1.62
C THR A 882 7.08 -6.97 -1.26
N ASN A 883 6.13 -7.76 -1.75
CA ASN A 883 4.71 -7.59 -1.46
C ASN A 883 3.92 -8.91 -1.46
N VAL A 884 2.88 -8.97 -0.62
CA VAL A 884 1.90 -10.06 -0.60
C VAL A 884 0.51 -9.46 -0.52
N SER A 885 -0.35 -9.81 -1.48
CA SER A 885 -1.76 -9.42 -1.47
C SER A 885 -2.68 -10.63 -1.52
N THR A 886 -3.87 -10.48 -0.94
CA THR A 886 -4.88 -11.55 -0.84
C THR A 886 -6.25 -11.03 -1.29
N ALA A 887 -6.86 -11.69 -2.26
CA ALA A 887 -8.21 -11.42 -2.74
C ALA A 887 -9.02 -12.73 -2.76
N SER A 888 -9.85 -12.94 -1.73
CA SER A 888 -10.62 -14.18 -1.55
C SER A 888 -9.68 -15.40 -1.46
N ASN A 889 -9.74 -16.32 -2.42
CA ASN A 889 -8.91 -17.51 -2.51
C ASN A 889 -7.62 -17.30 -3.32
N VAL A 890 -7.36 -16.10 -3.85
CA VAL A 890 -6.16 -15.78 -4.64
C VAL A 890 -5.14 -15.03 -3.78
N VAL A 891 -3.89 -15.50 -3.83
CA VAL A 891 -2.73 -14.87 -3.18
C VAL A 891 -1.71 -14.50 -4.25
N THR A 892 -1.33 -13.23 -4.29
CA THR A 892 -0.30 -12.73 -5.22
C THR A 892 0.95 -12.33 -4.45
N PHE A 893 2.10 -12.82 -4.89
CA PHE A 893 3.44 -12.48 -4.37
C PHE A 893 4.18 -11.65 -5.42
N THR A 894 4.70 -10.50 -5.02
CA THR A 894 5.68 -9.71 -5.80
C THR A 894 7.08 -10.04 -5.28
N ILE A 895 7.99 -10.34 -6.19
CA ILE A 895 9.30 -10.92 -5.92
C ILE A 895 10.37 -10.11 -6.63
N ASP A 896 11.45 -9.85 -5.93
CA ASP A 896 12.66 -9.24 -6.46
C ASP A 896 13.85 -10.23 -6.41
N GLY A 897 14.74 -10.12 -7.39
CA GLY A 897 16.03 -10.83 -7.42
C GLY A 897 16.02 -12.29 -7.89
N ALA A 898 14.93 -12.82 -8.46
CA ALA A 898 14.86 -14.23 -8.87
C ALA A 898 15.66 -14.52 -10.17
N ASP A 899 16.83 -15.17 -10.06
CA ASP A 899 17.75 -15.40 -11.19
C ASP A 899 18.32 -16.84 -11.30
N THR A 900 18.13 -17.69 -10.28
CA THR A 900 18.69 -19.05 -10.24
C THR A 900 17.71 -20.17 -9.90
N ASP A 901 18.05 -21.40 -10.30
CA ASP A 901 17.32 -22.63 -9.92
C ASP A 901 17.47 -23.01 -8.43
N THR A 902 18.08 -22.14 -7.62
CA THR A 902 18.18 -22.28 -6.16
C THR A 902 17.27 -21.33 -5.40
N ASP A 903 16.56 -20.45 -6.11
CA ASP A 903 15.75 -19.42 -5.49
C ASP A 903 14.44 -20.00 -4.99
N SER A 904 14.13 -19.71 -3.73
CA SER A 904 12.95 -20.24 -3.07
C SER A 904 12.55 -19.42 -1.86
N PHE A 905 11.27 -19.45 -1.53
CA PHE A 905 10.78 -18.96 -0.24
C PHE A 905 9.73 -19.90 0.36
N GLU A 906 9.72 -19.97 1.69
CA GLU A 906 8.67 -20.64 2.44
C GLU A 906 7.57 -19.63 2.78
N PHE A 907 6.31 -20.05 2.79
CA PHE A 907 5.22 -19.23 3.31
C PHE A 907 4.16 -20.10 4.00
N THR A 908 3.37 -19.48 4.86
CA THR A 908 2.19 -20.09 5.49
C THR A 908 0.95 -19.32 5.11
N ALA A 909 -0.15 -20.02 4.80
CA ALA A 909 -1.45 -19.43 4.57
C ALA A 909 -2.45 -19.97 5.59
N GLU A 910 -3.43 -19.15 5.99
CA GLU A 910 -4.52 -19.49 6.89
C GLU A 910 -5.85 -19.17 6.17
N ASP A 911 -6.78 -20.12 6.13
CA ASP A 911 -8.11 -19.90 5.58
C ASP A 911 -9.05 -19.16 6.55
N THR A 912 -10.25 -18.86 6.09
CA THR A 912 -11.30 -18.23 6.91
C THR A 912 -11.83 -19.11 8.05
N ASN A 913 -11.55 -20.42 8.03
CA ASN A 913 -11.90 -21.38 9.08
C ASN A 913 -10.77 -21.56 10.12
N GLY A 914 -9.61 -20.93 9.91
CA GLY A 914 -8.44 -20.99 10.79
C GLY A 914 -7.51 -22.17 10.53
N ASN A 915 -7.65 -22.89 9.40
CA ASN A 915 -6.72 -23.95 9.04
C ASN A 915 -5.47 -23.36 8.39
N THR A 916 -4.30 -23.77 8.87
CA THR A 916 -3.00 -23.29 8.37
C THR A 916 -2.30 -24.30 7.48
N GLY A 917 -1.90 -23.90 6.27
CA GLY A 917 -1.01 -24.63 5.37
C GLY A 917 0.41 -24.06 5.37
N SER A 918 1.42 -24.89 5.09
CA SER A 918 2.81 -24.46 4.87
C SER A 918 3.26 -24.88 3.48
N TYR A 919 3.91 -23.98 2.76
CA TYR A 919 4.23 -24.13 1.35
C TYR A 919 5.65 -23.63 1.06
N THR A 920 6.23 -24.13 -0.01
CA THR A 920 7.52 -23.67 -0.55
C THR A 920 7.33 -23.33 -2.02
N ALA A 921 7.61 -22.08 -2.38
CA ALA A 921 7.72 -21.64 -3.76
C ALA A 921 9.19 -21.83 -4.20
N GLU A 922 9.42 -22.57 -5.29
CA GLU A 922 10.76 -22.77 -5.89
C GLU A 922 10.76 -22.23 -7.32
N PHE A 923 11.76 -21.40 -7.66
CA PHE A 923 11.98 -20.90 -9.02
C PHE A 923 12.73 -21.95 -9.85
N ASP A 924 12.31 -22.16 -11.09
CA ASP A 924 12.91 -23.17 -11.96
C ASP A 924 14.13 -22.67 -12.75
N GLY A 925 14.48 -21.39 -12.60
CA GLY A 925 15.57 -20.70 -13.29
C GLY A 925 15.26 -20.34 -14.75
N THR A 926 13.99 -20.44 -15.18
CA THR A 926 13.55 -20.15 -16.56
C THR A 926 12.24 -19.36 -16.65
N ASP A 927 11.89 -18.60 -15.61
CA ASP A 927 10.71 -17.72 -15.47
C ASP A 927 9.45 -18.37 -14.87
N THR A 928 9.53 -19.56 -14.28
CA THR A 928 8.35 -20.14 -13.60
C THR A 928 8.63 -20.59 -12.18
N TRP A 929 7.62 -20.38 -11.34
CA TRP A 929 7.62 -20.82 -9.96
C TRP A 929 6.75 -22.06 -9.78
N THR A 930 7.16 -22.92 -8.86
CA THR A 930 6.34 -24.05 -8.43
C THR A 930 6.10 -23.99 -6.93
N ILE A 931 4.83 -24.08 -6.54
CA ILE A 931 4.45 -24.20 -5.13
C ILE A 931 4.34 -25.68 -4.77
N THR A 932 5.03 -26.08 -3.71
CA THR A 932 5.00 -27.43 -3.18
C THR A 932 4.68 -27.42 -1.69
N THR A 933 4.02 -28.48 -1.23
CA THR A 933 3.88 -28.75 0.21
C THR A 933 5.08 -29.56 0.73
N PRO A 934 5.58 -29.27 1.95
CA PRO A 934 6.77 -29.89 2.53
C PRO A 934 6.68 -31.40 2.81
#